data_AF-A0A4Q4VL56-F1
#
_entry.id   AF-A0A4Q4VL56-F1
#
_cell.length_a   1.000
_cell.length_b   1.000
_cell.length_c   1.000
_cell.angle_alpha   90.00
_cell.angle_beta   90.00
_cell.angle_gamma   90.00
#
_symmetry.space_group_name_H-M   'P 1'
#
loop_
_entity.id
_entity.type
_entity.pdbx_description
1 polymer ?
#
loop_
_entity_poly.entity_id
_entity_poly.type
_entity_poly.pdbx_seq_one_letter_code
_entity_poly.pdbx_strand_id
1 'polypeptide(L)'
;MDMNDFIHHARRLISGRDGPNAAQELLDLLADPFKQRLADGAVWSALGTSVGFTLAIAVCFSFVRPHNSVVYAPKLKHADEKHAPPPIGRGYHAWVVPLWKTSEKDLVSYAGLDAAIFLRFTKMCRNIFLTLSLLGCGVLVPIFYFRNSGDENQTWLMRLTPSQVWDRPLWGLVITAYLINCVICGFLWWNYRRVLQLRRIYFESEEYQRSLHARTLMLYDIPKDKASDEGIARIIDSVIPQSSFSRTAIARNVKHLPDLIQQHDHTVRKLESVLAKYLKDPQNLPASRPMCYPSKKDPSYDTYPKGQKVDAIEYLTQRIKELELEIKEARKSIDKRNTLPYGFASYDDISEAHGIAYAMRKKKPRGTTVTLAPRPNDIIWDNMPLSPSKRSWRSIIINLWIALLTVCWIAPNALIAVFLVNLNNLGLVWEAFQTSLSANTGFWSIVQGVISPALTSLIYLVLPIIFRRLSIRAGDRTKTGRERHVVAKLYAFFVFNNLVVFSFFSTIWGFVSTVVKETQRGSDLWQAFRDQSQDFPSGLFISLCTISPFWITWLLQRNLGAAIDLAQLWTLIWGFFMRRLSNPTPRQLIELTAPPAFDYASYYNFFLFYSTVALCFAGIQPLVLPAAALYFSIDVWLKKYLLLYIFVTKTESGGLFWRVLFNRFVFGTILSNVVIWLAVWERGDGTHKMALAVIPLPVIMVLFKLYCSKAFDDKIYYYSTRSVQHMESSIPKDPYGRDNRLASRFGHPALYKPLITPMVHAKAQNILASIYKGRLSSGREADSGDTMSISGYSDAYVLGSMTAGKPGKLATIPGFELVPESRLDFEYYKNRSEFAAEHGGGEIYGRPADMMRPGTPGSMWNGSESYSRPASPGIPNMPRTASPTGTPTIPRLDSPGPSMYSQPMGSPYVTQPDMGRSRSPLYTHGNDSDAGLVGNAAAMPTAAPASMRAPGGAGMLGGGPRGYGGLPQEEDNLPPAHDPMTYDYFRTRRKPAREW
;
A
#
# COMPACT_ATOMS: atom_id res chain seq x y z
N MET A 1 -6.95 36.92 -46.66
CA MET A 1 -8.10 36.04 -46.41
C MET A 1 -8.58 36.40 -45.03
N ASP A 2 -9.55 37.30 -44.98
CA ASP A 2 -9.77 38.10 -43.78
C ASP A 2 -10.65 37.40 -42.75
N MET A 3 -10.48 37.79 -41.49
CA MET A 3 -11.22 37.18 -40.39
C MET A 3 -12.74 37.42 -40.52
N ASN A 4 -13.13 38.52 -41.18
CA ASN A 4 -14.52 38.77 -41.55
C ASN A 4 -15.05 37.79 -42.61
N ASP A 5 -14.25 37.39 -43.61
CA ASP A 5 -14.65 36.35 -44.58
C ASP A 5 -14.78 35.00 -43.91
N PHE A 6 -13.84 34.62 -43.02
CA PHE A 6 -13.92 33.39 -42.26
C PHE A 6 -15.19 33.35 -41.39
N ILE A 7 -15.52 34.46 -40.73
CA ILE A 7 -16.76 34.61 -39.96
C ILE A 7 -18.00 34.58 -40.87
N HIS A 8 -17.97 35.21 -42.05
CA HIS A 8 -19.09 35.16 -43.00
C HIS A 8 -19.31 33.75 -43.60
N HIS A 9 -18.24 33.01 -43.86
CA HIS A 9 -18.30 31.63 -44.36
C HIS A 9 -18.83 30.67 -43.30
N ALA A 10 -18.37 30.81 -42.05
CA ALA A 10 -18.92 30.09 -40.90
C ALA A 10 -20.40 30.43 -40.68
N ARG A 11 -20.78 31.71 -40.78
CA ARG A 11 -22.18 32.16 -40.63
C ARG A 11 -23.09 31.59 -41.72
N ARG A 12 -22.64 31.54 -42.98
CA ARG A 12 -23.35 30.89 -44.09
C ARG A 12 -23.49 29.38 -43.93
N LEU A 13 -22.48 28.69 -43.37
CA LEU A 13 -22.57 27.26 -43.05
C LEU A 13 -23.55 26.96 -41.91
N ILE A 14 -23.83 27.95 -41.04
CA ILE A 14 -24.78 27.83 -39.92
C ILE A 14 -26.20 28.24 -40.33
N SER A 15 -26.38 29.15 -41.30
CA SER A 15 -27.67 29.74 -41.67
C SER A 15 -28.35 29.11 -42.90
N GLY A 16 -28.09 27.85 -43.21
CA GLY A 16 -28.29 27.31 -44.58
C GLY A 16 -28.91 25.92 -44.73
N ARG A 17 -29.71 25.44 -43.75
CA ARG A 17 -30.41 24.14 -43.86
C ARG A 17 -31.74 24.15 -43.09
N ASP A 18 -32.84 23.90 -43.81
CA ASP A 18 -34.18 23.71 -43.26
C ASP A 18 -34.34 22.29 -42.67
N GLY A 19 -33.76 22.09 -41.50
CA GLY A 19 -33.99 20.94 -40.63
C GLY A 19 -34.03 21.39 -39.17
N PRO A 20 -34.38 20.50 -38.21
CA PRO A 20 -34.14 20.81 -36.81
C PRO A 20 -32.65 21.12 -36.63
N ASN A 21 -32.32 22.30 -36.11
CA ASN A 21 -30.93 22.73 -36.01
C ASN A 21 -30.14 21.69 -35.21
N ALA A 22 -29.11 21.06 -35.79
CA ALA A 22 -28.32 20.05 -35.09
C ALA A 22 -27.72 20.58 -33.77
N ALA A 23 -27.49 21.90 -33.69
CA ALA A 23 -27.16 22.60 -32.44
C ALA A 23 -28.31 22.53 -31.41
N GLN A 24 -29.56 22.82 -31.79
CA GLN A 24 -30.73 22.73 -30.90
C GLN A 24 -31.06 21.27 -30.51
N GLU A 25 -30.94 20.32 -31.45
CA GLU A 25 -31.09 18.89 -31.12
C GLU A 25 -30.02 18.45 -30.10
N LEU A 26 -28.78 18.93 -30.24
CA LEU A 26 -27.73 18.76 -29.24
C LEU A 26 -28.02 19.50 -27.91
N LEU A 27 -28.64 20.69 -27.93
CA LEU A 27 -29.09 21.39 -26.70
C LEU A 27 -30.14 20.57 -25.95
N ASP A 28 -31.08 19.95 -26.65
CA ASP A 28 -32.18 19.19 -26.05
C ASP A 28 -31.73 17.77 -25.64
N LEU A 29 -30.78 17.15 -26.36
CA LEU A 29 -30.07 15.93 -25.93
C LEU A 29 -29.20 16.17 -24.68
N LEU A 30 -28.64 17.38 -24.52
CA LEU A 30 -27.97 17.81 -23.29
C LEU A 30 -28.96 18.05 -22.13
N ALA A 31 -30.20 18.43 -22.42
CA ALA A 31 -31.22 18.63 -21.40
C ALA A 31 -31.70 17.32 -20.77
N ASP A 32 -31.73 16.22 -21.52
CA ASP A 32 -32.36 14.96 -21.08
C ASP A 32 -31.53 13.67 -21.35
N PRO A 33 -30.25 13.60 -20.92
CA PRO A 33 -29.34 12.48 -21.21
C PRO A 33 -29.73 11.12 -20.58
N PHE A 34 -30.86 11.05 -19.85
CA PHE A 34 -31.31 9.86 -19.14
C PHE A 34 -32.55 9.18 -19.75
N LYS A 35 -33.26 9.80 -20.71
CA LYS A 35 -34.49 9.25 -21.31
C LYS A 35 -34.34 7.81 -21.82
N GLN A 36 -33.19 7.46 -22.41
CA GLN A 36 -32.92 6.10 -22.93
C GLN A 36 -32.74 5.00 -21.85
N ARG A 37 -32.62 5.32 -20.55
CA ARG A 37 -32.29 4.34 -19.49
C ARG A 37 -33.44 3.89 -18.60
N LEU A 38 -34.66 4.39 -18.84
CA LEU A 38 -35.81 4.23 -17.93
C LEU A 38 -36.70 3.01 -18.20
N ALA A 39 -36.24 2.03 -19.00
CA ALA A 39 -37.00 0.82 -19.30
C ALA A 39 -37.06 -0.15 -18.10
N ASP A 40 -38.25 -0.64 -17.75
CA ASP A 40 -38.48 -1.46 -16.53
C ASP A 40 -37.67 -2.76 -16.47
N GLY A 41 -37.37 -3.37 -17.63
CA GLY A 41 -36.50 -4.55 -17.72
C GLY A 41 -35.04 -4.29 -17.32
N ALA A 42 -34.59 -3.03 -17.27
CA ALA A 42 -33.20 -2.68 -16.98
C ALA A 42 -32.77 -3.04 -15.55
N VAL A 43 -33.66 -2.96 -14.55
CA VAL A 43 -33.32 -3.33 -13.16
C VAL A 43 -33.17 -4.84 -13.02
N TRP A 44 -34.10 -5.62 -13.57
CA TRP A 44 -34.04 -7.08 -13.54
C TRP A 44 -32.86 -7.62 -14.35
N SER A 45 -32.58 -7.03 -15.52
CA SER A 45 -31.39 -7.33 -16.32
C SER A 45 -30.10 -6.97 -15.57
N ALA A 46 -30.00 -5.79 -14.94
CA ALA A 46 -28.84 -5.39 -14.15
C ALA A 46 -28.64 -6.28 -12.91
N LEU A 47 -29.71 -6.70 -12.24
CA LEU A 47 -29.64 -7.62 -11.10
C LEU A 47 -29.18 -9.00 -11.57
N GLY A 48 -29.85 -9.59 -12.55
CA GLY A 48 -29.55 -10.92 -13.10
C GLY A 48 -28.13 -11.03 -13.65
N THR A 49 -27.69 -10.04 -14.45
CA THR A 49 -26.30 -9.98 -14.93
C THR A 49 -25.31 -9.76 -13.79
N SER A 50 -25.55 -8.83 -12.87
CA SER A 50 -24.61 -8.56 -11.77
C SER A 50 -24.42 -9.76 -10.84
N VAL A 51 -25.49 -10.46 -10.45
CA VAL A 51 -25.44 -11.63 -9.57
C VAL A 51 -24.92 -12.85 -10.34
N GLY A 52 -25.37 -13.06 -11.58
CA GLY A 52 -24.91 -14.16 -12.44
C GLY A 52 -23.41 -14.11 -12.74
N PHE A 53 -22.89 -12.97 -13.20
CA PHE A 53 -21.47 -12.82 -13.47
C PHE A 53 -20.62 -12.82 -12.20
N THR A 54 -21.06 -12.23 -11.08
CA THR A 54 -20.28 -12.31 -9.82
C THR A 54 -20.20 -13.73 -9.29
N LEU A 55 -21.28 -14.52 -9.38
CA LEU A 55 -21.28 -15.94 -9.04
C LEU A 55 -20.39 -16.75 -9.98
N ALA A 56 -20.49 -16.55 -11.30
CA ALA A 56 -19.65 -17.22 -12.28
C ALA A 56 -18.15 -16.93 -12.07
N ILE A 57 -17.79 -15.67 -11.78
CA ILE A 57 -16.42 -15.28 -11.44
C ILE A 57 -15.96 -15.93 -10.13
N ALA A 58 -16.81 -15.98 -9.09
CA ALA A 58 -16.49 -16.63 -7.82
C ALA A 58 -16.29 -18.16 -7.96
N VAL A 59 -17.09 -18.82 -8.82
CA VAL A 59 -16.94 -20.24 -9.16
C VAL A 59 -15.65 -20.48 -9.94
N CYS A 60 -15.35 -19.67 -10.96
CA CYS A 60 -14.10 -19.73 -11.71
C CYS A 60 -12.88 -19.54 -10.78
N PHE A 61 -12.91 -18.52 -9.92
CA PHE A 61 -11.92 -18.29 -8.87
C PHE A 61 -11.74 -19.53 -7.98
N SER A 62 -12.82 -20.16 -7.51
CA SER A 62 -12.76 -21.40 -6.71
C SER A 62 -11.98 -22.53 -7.42
N PHE A 63 -12.08 -22.67 -8.75
CA PHE A 63 -11.34 -23.68 -9.52
C PHE A 63 -9.88 -23.30 -9.84
N VAL A 64 -9.60 -22.03 -10.12
CA VAL A 64 -8.23 -21.58 -10.47
C VAL A 64 -7.37 -21.40 -9.21
N ARG A 65 -7.96 -20.97 -8.09
CA ARG A 65 -7.27 -20.69 -6.81
C ARG A 65 -6.33 -21.83 -6.35
N PRO A 66 -6.74 -23.11 -6.28
CA PRO A 66 -5.85 -24.20 -5.82
C PRO A 66 -4.61 -24.41 -6.69
N HIS A 67 -4.68 -24.02 -7.97
CA HIS A 67 -3.60 -24.21 -8.95
C HIS A 67 -2.58 -23.07 -8.96
N ASN A 68 -2.90 -21.89 -8.42
CA ASN A 68 -2.01 -20.73 -8.39
C ASN A 68 -2.00 -20.03 -7.02
N SER A 69 -1.47 -20.74 -6.02
CA SER A 69 -1.28 -20.23 -4.66
C SER A 69 -0.35 -19.02 -4.57
N VAL A 70 0.59 -18.86 -5.50
CA VAL A 70 1.53 -17.72 -5.54
C VAL A 70 0.81 -16.39 -5.77
N VAL A 71 -0.25 -16.37 -6.59
CA VAL A 71 -1.05 -15.16 -6.81
C VAL A 71 -2.20 -15.04 -5.81
N TYR A 72 -2.90 -16.15 -5.52
CA TYR A 72 -4.13 -16.11 -4.72
C TYR A 72 -3.96 -16.34 -3.21
N ALA A 73 -2.74 -16.65 -2.74
CA ALA A 73 -2.43 -16.78 -1.31
C ALA A 73 -0.96 -16.39 -0.92
N PRO A 74 -0.32 -15.35 -1.52
CA PRO A 74 1.07 -15.01 -1.22
C PRO A 74 1.34 -14.66 0.25
N LYS A 75 0.35 -14.16 1.01
CA LYS A 75 0.52 -13.96 2.46
C LYS A 75 0.67 -15.26 3.23
N LEU A 76 -0.09 -16.31 2.85
CA LEU A 76 0.04 -17.64 3.47
C LEU A 76 1.41 -18.28 3.17
N LYS A 77 2.04 -17.90 2.05
CA LYS A 77 3.37 -18.34 1.67
C LYS A 77 4.49 -17.58 2.39
N HIS A 78 4.41 -16.25 2.46
CA HIS A 78 5.57 -15.42 2.85
C HIS A 78 5.53 -14.85 4.27
N ALA A 79 4.38 -14.84 4.94
CA ALA A 79 4.27 -14.29 6.30
C ALA A 79 5.07 -15.10 7.33
N ASP A 80 5.48 -14.45 8.41
CA ASP A 80 6.06 -15.13 9.57
C ASP A 80 4.95 -15.88 10.34
N GLU A 81 5.31 -16.95 11.06
CA GLU A 81 4.34 -17.88 11.71
C GLU A 81 3.33 -17.19 12.65
N LYS A 82 3.71 -16.06 13.26
CA LYS A 82 2.82 -15.24 14.11
C LYS A 82 1.76 -14.45 13.32
N HIS A 83 2.05 -14.10 12.08
CA HIS A 83 1.24 -13.23 11.21
C HIS A 83 0.59 -13.97 10.04
N ALA A 84 0.94 -15.26 9.88
CA ALA A 84 0.38 -16.13 8.85
C ALA A 84 -1.15 -16.27 9.01
N PRO A 85 -1.93 -15.98 7.95
CA PRO A 85 -3.38 -16.19 7.99
C PRO A 85 -3.71 -17.69 8.10
N PRO A 86 -4.88 -18.08 8.62
CA PRO A 86 -5.21 -19.49 8.85
C PRO A 86 -5.11 -20.32 7.56
N PRO A 87 -4.55 -21.55 7.62
CA PRO A 87 -4.27 -22.35 6.43
C PRO A 87 -5.56 -22.75 5.72
N ILE A 88 -5.60 -22.53 4.41
CA ILE A 88 -6.73 -22.93 3.57
C ILE A 88 -6.42 -24.23 2.85
N GLY A 89 -7.31 -25.21 2.93
CA GLY A 89 -7.22 -26.47 2.19
C GLY A 89 -7.24 -26.30 0.65
N ARG A 90 -6.86 -27.37 -0.06
CA ARG A 90 -6.87 -27.44 -1.53
C ARG A 90 -8.27 -27.56 -2.14
N GLY A 91 -9.29 -27.94 -1.36
CA GLY A 91 -10.67 -28.07 -1.84
C GLY A 91 -11.28 -26.73 -2.28
N TYR A 92 -12.11 -26.76 -3.32
CA TYR A 92 -12.59 -25.56 -4.03
C TYR A 92 -13.27 -24.53 -3.12
N HIS A 93 -14.17 -24.96 -2.23
CA HIS A 93 -14.86 -24.08 -1.27
C HIS A 93 -14.14 -23.91 0.08
N ALA A 94 -12.94 -24.50 0.26
CA ALA A 94 -12.24 -24.51 1.55
C ALA A 94 -11.87 -23.12 2.07
N TRP A 95 -11.89 -22.08 1.23
CA TRP A 95 -11.63 -20.69 1.61
C TRP A 95 -12.75 -20.05 2.44
N VAL A 96 -13.98 -20.55 2.38
CA VAL A 96 -15.12 -19.94 3.08
C VAL A 96 -15.06 -20.17 4.60
N VAL A 97 -14.67 -21.37 5.04
CA VAL A 97 -14.65 -21.72 6.47
C VAL A 97 -13.66 -20.88 7.29
N PRO A 98 -12.40 -20.64 6.85
CA PRO A 98 -11.50 -19.69 7.50
C PRO A 98 -12.06 -18.26 7.54
N LEU A 99 -12.72 -17.79 6.48
CA LEU A 99 -13.36 -16.47 6.47
C LEU A 99 -14.49 -16.36 7.48
N TRP A 100 -15.23 -17.42 7.76
CA TRP A 100 -16.26 -17.38 8.80
C TRP A 100 -15.63 -17.38 10.20
N LYS A 101 -14.66 -18.26 10.46
CA LYS A 101 -14.03 -18.44 11.78
C LYS A 101 -13.16 -17.26 12.24
N THR A 102 -12.45 -16.57 11.35
CA THR A 102 -11.48 -15.52 11.74
C THR A 102 -12.17 -14.32 12.41
N SER A 103 -11.78 -13.97 13.64
CA SER A 103 -12.31 -12.86 14.43
C SER A 103 -11.81 -11.48 13.98
N GLU A 104 -12.34 -10.42 14.58
CA GLU A 104 -11.81 -9.05 14.43
C GLU A 104 -10.51 -8.82 15.20
N LYS A 105 -10.22 -9.63 16.23
CA LYS A 105 -8.95 -9.57 16.98
C LYS A 105 -7.81 -10.16 16.16
N ASP A 106 -7.96 -11.42 15.74
CA ASP A 106 -6.97 -12.18 14.97
C ASP A 106 -6.63 -11.49 13.64
N LEU A 107 -7.61 -10.79 13.05
CA LEU A 107 -7.41 -9.95 11.87
C LEU A 107 -6.40 -8.80 12.08
N VAL A 108 -6.29 -8.24 13.30
CA VAL A 108 -5.26 -7.23 13.62
C VAL A 108 -3.87 -7.85 13.55
N SER A 109 -3.68 -9.07 14.08
CA SER A 109 -2.40 -9.79 14.00
C SER A 109 -2.07 -10.30 12.59
N TYR A 110 -3.05 -10.72 11.78
CA TYR A 110 -2.79 -11.26 10.44
C TYR A 110 -2.73 -10.20 9.32
N ALA A 111 -3.25 -8.99 9.54
CA ALA A 111 -3.38 -7.99 8.49
C ALA A 111 -3.16 -6.52 8.91
N GLY A 112 -2.87 -6.25 10.19
CA GLY A 112 -2.68 -4.89 10.70
C GLY A 112 -3.98 -4.20 11.14
N LEU A 113 -3.84 -3.09 11.86
CA LEU A 113 -4.96 -2.38 12.46
C LEU A 113 -5.76 -1.58 11.41
N ASP A 114 -5.11 -1.03 10.38
CA ASP A 114 -5.80 -0.36 9.27
C ASP A 114 -6.68 -1.35 8.48
N ALA A 115 -6.26 -2.61 8.31
CA ALA A 115 -7.06 -3.64 7.64
C ALA A 115 -8.27 -4.06 8.48
N ALA A 116 -8.08 -4.22 9.79
CA ALA A 116 -9.17 -4.49 10.72
C ALA A 116 -10.21 -3.35 10.74
N ILE A 117 -9.78 -2.09 10.66
CA ILE A 117 -10.66 -0.92 10.63
C ILE A 117 -11.34 -0.74 9.27
N PHE A 118 -10.68 -1.08 8.16
CA PHE A 118 -11.30 -1.12 6.83
C PHE A 118 -12.45 -2.14 6.79
N LEU A 119 -12.21 -3.37 7.25
CA LEU A 119 -13.24 -4.41 7.29
C LEU A 119 -14.33 -4.10 8.33
N ARG A 120 -14.00 -3.43 9.44
CA ARG A 120 -15.01 -2.89 10.37
C ARG A 120 -15.91 -1.85 9.71
N PHE A 121 -15.33 -0.88 8.99
CA PHE A 121 -16.10 0.16 8.30
C PHE A 121 -17.04 -0.45 7.25
N THR A 122 -16.56 -1.43 6.47
CA THR A 122 -17.37 -2.12 5.45
C THR A 122 -18.52 -2.92 6.10
N LYS A 123 -18.26 -3.63 7.21
CA LYS A 123 -19.31 -4.29 8.03
C LYS A 123 -20.31 -3.29 8.61
N MET A 124 -19.86 -2.10 9.02
CA MET A 124 -20.75 -1.04 9.51
C MET A 124 -21.68 -0.58 8.39
N CYS A 125 -21.17 -0.26 7.20
CA CYS A 125 -22.01 0.11 6.05
C CYS A 125 -23.03 -0.99 5.75
N ARG A 126 -22.60 -2.25 5.65
CA ARG A 126 -23.50 -3.40 5.46
C ARG A 126 -24.63 -3.44 6.51
N ASN A 127 -24.29 -3.36 7.80
CA ASN A 127 -25.28 -3.44 8.87
C ASN A 127 -26.24 -2.24 8.87
N ILE A 128 -25.73 -1.03 8.61
CA ILE A 128 -26.55 0.18 8.43
C ILE A 128 -27.52 -0.05 7.27
N PHE A 129 -27.03 -0.34 6.06
CA PHE A 129 -27.90 -0.47 4.88
C PHE A 129 -28.89 -1.64 4.96
N LEU A 130 -28.57 -2.74 5.65
CA LEU A 130 -29.55 -3.79 5.95
C LEU A 130 -30.69 -3.28 6.85
N THR A 131 -30.37 -2.61 7.97
CA THR A 131 -31.40 -2.06 8.87
C THR A 131 -32.19 -0.91 8.25
N LEU A 132 -31.53 -0.03 7.48
CA LEU A 132 -32.20 1.04 6.74
C LEU A 132 -33.04 0.49 5.59
N SER A 133 -32.63 -0.59 4.92
CA SER A 133 -33.46 -1.24 3.89
C SER A 133 -34.75 -1.80 4.48
N LEU A 134 -34.71 -2.42 5.67
CA LEU A 134 -35.91 -2.94 6.31
C LEU A 134 -36.86 -1.81 6.72
N LEU A 135 -36.35 -0.77 7.39
CA LEU A 135 -37.17 0.34 7.87
C LEU A 135 -37.63 1.27 6.73
N GLY A 136 -36.72 1.66 5.85
CA GLY A 136 -36.97 2.58 4.74
C GLY A 136 -37.89 1.99 3.68
N CYS A 137 -37.66 0.74 3.24
CA CYS A 137 -38.62 0.10 2.33
C CYS A 137 -39.95 -0.19 3.05
N GLY A 138 -39.92 -0.68 4.29
CA GLY A 138 -41.13 -1.01 5.05
C GLY A 138 -42.08 0.17 5.28
N VAL A 139 -41.55 1.39 5.43
CA VAL A 139 -42.36 2.61 5.58
C VAL A 139 -42.65 3.28 4.24
N LEU A 140 -41.64 3.53 3.40
CA LEU A 140 -41.81 4.41 2.23
C LEU A 140 -42.41 3.69 1.00
N VAL A 141 -42.13 2.40 0.78
CA VAL A 141 -42.65 1.69 -0.41
C VAL A 141 -44.19 1.60 -0.39
N PRO A 142 -44.86 1.24 0.73
CA PRO A 142 -46.32 1.29 0.80
C PRO A 142 -46.87 2.70 0.62
N ILE A 143 -46.24 3.71 1.25
CA ILE A 143 -46.69 5.11 1.15
C ILE A 143 -46.65 5.58 -0.31
N PHE A 144 -45.54 5.37 -1.01
CA PHE A 144 -45.42 5.79 -2.41
C PHE A 144 -46.34 4.97 -3.32
N TYR A 145 -46.36 3.64 -3.22
CA TYR A 145 -47.17 2.81 -4.11
C TYR A 145 -48.69 3.10 -4.03
N PHE A 146 -49.22 3.31 -2.81
CA PHE A 146 -50.65 3.55 -2.57
C PHE A 146 -51.08 5.03 -2.56
N ARG A 147 -50.16 6.00 -2.53
CA ARG A 147 -50.49 7.44 -2.53
C ARG A 147 -49.96 8.21 -3.74
N ASN A 148 -49.29 7.54 -4.68
CA ASN A 148 -48.92 8.13 -5.96
C ASN A 148 -50.18 8.31 -6.84
N SER A 149 -50.40 9.54 -7.32
CA SER A 149 -51.56 9.94 -8.13
C SER A 149 -51.26 10.03 -9.63
N GLY A 150 -50.20 9.37 -10.11
CA GLY A 150 -49.79 9.32 -11.50
C GLY A 150 -50.52 8.26 -12.34
N ASP A 151 -50.42 8.39 -13.66
CA ASP A 151 -51.09 7.54 -14.65
C ASP A 151 -50.71 6.06 -14.54
N GLU A 152 -51.62 5.17 -14.94
CA GLU A 152 -51.37 3.72 -14.96
C GLU A 152 -50.23 3.30 -15.90
N ASN A 153 -49.93 4.13 -16.92
CA ASN A 153 -48.81 3.94 -17.85
C ASN A 153 -47.43 4.33 -17.28
N GLN A 154 -47.35 4.82 -16.03
CA GLN A 154 -46.06 5.15 -15.42
C GLN A 154 -45.29 3.88 -15.01
N THR A 155 -43.99 3.86 -15.31
CA THR A 155 -43.10 2.74 -14.96
C THR A 155 -43.16 2.45 -13.46
N TRP A 156 -43.24 1.17 -13.08
CA TRP A 156 -43.46 0.75 -11.68
C TRP A 156 -42.39 1.33 -10.75
N LEU A 157 -41.19 1.52 -11.28
CA LEU A 157 -40.04 2.06 -10.57
C LEU A 157 -40.13 3.58 -10.34
N MET A 158 -40.75 4.33 -11.27
CA MET A 158 -41.05 5.76 -11.08
C MET A 158 -42.21 5.94 -10.10
N ARG A 159 -43.22 5.04 -10.12
CA ARG A 159 -44.34 5.03 -9.18
C ARG A 159 -43.90 4.93 -7.70
N LEU A 160 -42.72 4.34 -7.45
CA LEU A 160 -42.08 4.26 -6.13
C LEU A 160 -41.26 5.51 -5.73
N THR A 161 -41.44 6.65 -6.42
CA THR A 161 -40.84 7.94 -6.05
C THR A 161 -41.91 8.93 -5.54
N PRO A 162 -41.56 9.93 -4.71
CA PRO A 162 -42.47 10.99 -4.27
C PRO A 162 -42.81 12.02 -5.37
N SER A 163 -42.47 11.76 -6.64
CA SER A 163 -42.69 12.69 -7.77
C SER A 163 -44.16 13.00 -8.06
N GLN A 164 -45.08 12.12 -7.63
CA GLN A 164 -46.53 12.29 -7.72
C GLN A 164 -47.22 11.97 -6.38
N VAL A 165 -46.55 12.29 -5.26
CA VAL A 165 -47.09 12.15 -3.90
C VAL A 165 -47.09 13.52 -3.25
N TRP A 166 -48.28 14.00 -2.89
CA TRP A 166 -48.54 15.34 -2.37
C TRP A 166 -49.07 15.28 -0.93
N ASP A 167 -48.98 16.39 -0.21
CA ASP A 167 -49.61 16.62 1.11
C ASP A 167 -49.19 15.62 2.22
N ARG A 168 -50.11 15.40 3.18
CA ARG A 168 -49.97 14.65 4.44
C ARG A 168 -49.15 13.34 4.38
N PRO A 169 -49.22 12.46 3.36
CA PRO A 169 -48.36 11.26 3.27
C PRO A 169 -46.86 11.54 3.42
N LEU A 170 -46.39 12.74 3.07
CA LEU A 170 -44.98 13.13 3.15
C LEU A 170 -44.45 13.26 4.60
N TRP A 171 -45.32 13.25 5.61
CA TRP A 171 -44.87 13.02 7.00
C TRP A 171 -44.12 11.69 7.16
N GLY A 172 -44.39 10.69 6.31
CA GLY A 172 -43.64 9.43 6.24
C GLY A 172 -42.15 9.65 5.90
N LEU A 173 -41.82 10.64 5.09
CA LEU A 173 -40.42 11.02 4.80
C LEU A 173 -39.75 11.66 6.02
N VAL A 174 -40.46 12.56 6.72
CA VAL A 174 -39.94 13.18 7.95
C VAL A 174 -39.66 12.11 9.01
N ILE A 175 -40.63 11.23 9.28
CA ILE A 175 -40.47 10.10 10.23
C ILE A 175 -39.29 9.20 9.81
N THR A 176 -39.20 8.84 8.53
CA THR A 176 -38.10 8.01 8.02
C THR A 176 -36.74 8.71 8.12
N ALA A 177 -36.67 10.03 7.95
CA ALA A 177 -35.44 10.80 8.16
C ALA A 177 -34.97 10.74 9.63
N TYR A 178 -35.88 10.91 10.59
CA TYR A 178 -35.55 10.73 12.01
C TYR A 178 -35.04 9.31 12.30
N LEU A 179 -35.72 8.28 11.79
CA LEU A 179 -35.28 6.88 11.93
C LEU A 179 -33.89 6.63 11.32
N ILE A 180 -33.63 7.14 10.11
CA ILE A 180 -32.32 7.06 9.44
C ILE A 180 -31.22 7.68 10.31
N ASN A 181 -31.43 8.89 10.82
CA ASN A 181 -30.45 9.60 11.65
C ASN A 181 -30.19 8.88 12.98
N CYS A 182 -31.24 8.37 13.64
CA CYS A 182 -31.13 7.59 14.87
C CYS A 182 -30.32 6.29 14.67
N VAL A 183 -30.63 5.52 13.62
CA VAL A 183 -29.90 4.27 13.27
C VAL A 183 -28.44 4.56 12.97
N ILE A 184 -28.16 5.59 12.17
CA ILE A 184 -26.78 6.00 11.81
C ILE A 184 -26.01 6.44 13.06
N CYS A 185 -26.59 7.28 13.93
CA CYS A 185 -25.94 7.67 15.18
C CYS A 185 -25.62 6.47 16.08
N GLY A 186 -26.55 5.53 16.23
CA GLY A 186 -26.36 4.30 17.01
C GLY A 186 -25.20 3.45 16.48
N PHE A 187 -25.18 3.14 15.18
CA PHE A 187 -24.10 2.34 14.58
C PHE A 187 -22.75 3.07 14.55
N LEU A 188 -22.73 4.38 14.29
CA LEU A 188 -21.50 5.18 14.33
C LEU A 188 -20.91 5.21 15.75
N TRP A 189 -21.72 5.44 16.78
CA TRP A 189 -21.29 5.48 18.18
C TRP A 189 -20.82 4.12 18.70
N TRP A 190 -21.54 3.04 18.38
CA TRP A 190 -21.12 1.68 18.72
C TRP A 190 -19.78 1.33 18.07
N ASN A 191 -19.60 1.63 16.78
CA ASN A 191 -18.32 1.40 16.12
C ASN A 191 -17.21 2.31 16.64
N TYR A 192 -17.47 3.57 17.01
CA TYR A 192 -16.46 4.44 17.63
C TYR A 192 -15.91 3.85 18.92
N ARG A 193 -16.79 3.33 19.80
CA ARG A 193 -16.38 2.65 21.03
C ARG A 193 -15.56 1.38 20.75
N ARG A 194 -15.92 0.61 19.73
CA ARG A 194 -15.17 -0.60 19.32
C ARG A 194 -13.84 -0.29 18.64
N VAL A 195 -13.72 0.80 17.86
CA VAL A 195 -12.44 1.27 17.29
C VAL A 195 -11.50 1.74 18.39
N LEU A 196 -12.01 2.44 19.42
CA LEU A 196 -11.22 2.76 20.62
C LEU A 196 -10.71 1.49 21.33
N GLN A 197 -11.54 0.44 21.47
CA GLN A 197 -11.10 -0.83 22.03
C GLN A 197 -10.01 -1.51 21.19
N LEU A 198 -10.17 -1.60 19.87
CA LEU A 198 -9.12 -2.14 18.98
C LEU A 198 -7.82 -1.32 19.05
N ARG A 199 -7.92 0.01 19.16
CA ARG A 199 -6.76 0.90 19.31
C ARG A 199 -6.03 0.71 20.64
N ARG A 200 -6.76 0.41 21.72
CA ARG A 200 -6.18 0.09 23.04
C ARG A 200 -5.44 -1.25 23.02
N ILE A 201 -6.07 -2.30 22.46
CA ILE A 201 -5.42 -3.60 22.23
C ILE A 201 -4.17 -3.47 21.36
N TYR A 202 -4.19 -2.62 20.33
CA TYR A 202 -3.00 -2.31 19.52
C TYR A 202 -1.90 -1.61 20.35
N PHE A 203 -2.25 -0.67 21.23
CA PHE A 203 -1.29 -0.05 22.14
C PHE A 203 -0.69 -1.06 23.15
N GLU A 204 -1.45 -2.07 23.55
CA GLU A 204 -1.02 -3.15 24.46
C GLU A 204 -0.17 -4.23 23.75
N SER A 205 -0.04 -4.18 22.42
CA SER A 205 0.70 -5.18 21.64
C SER A 205 2.22 -5.18 21.89
N GLU A 206 2.84 -6.36 21.86
CA GLU A 206 4.29 -6.57 22.00
C GLU A 206 5.10 -5.72 21.01
N GLU A 207 4.58 -5.57 19.78
CA GLU A 207 5.16 -4.77 18.70
C GLU A 207 5.16 -3.27 19.03
N TYR A 208 3.99 -2.71 19.41
CA TYR A 208 3.90 -1.29 19.75
C TYR A 208 4.72 -0.95 20.99
N GLN A 209 4.63 -1.79 22.04
CA GLN A 209 5.34 -1.61 23.30
C GLN A 209 6.88 -1.65 23.13
N ARG A 210 7.41 -2.38 22.15
CA ARG A 210 8.84 -2.42 21.81
C ARG A 210 9.25 -1.53 20.64
N SER A 211 8.32 -0.82 20.03
CA SER A 211 8.61 0.08 18.91
C SER A 211 9.27 1.38 19.40
N LEU A 212 10.26 1.85 18.63
CA LEU A 212 10.91 3.14 18.89
C LEU A 212 9.93 4.31 18.66
N HIS A 213 9.04 4.21 17.66
CA HIS A 213 8.12 5.31 17.33
C HIS A 213 7.09 5.62 18.42
N ALA A 214 6.70 4.64 19.25
CA ALA A 214 5.82 4.88 20.40
C ALA A 214 6.48 5.70 21.52
N ARG A 215 7.83 5.75 21.56
CA ARG A 215 8.64 6.42 22.58
C ARG A 215 9.28 7.73 22.11
N THR A 216 9.16 8.05 20.83
CA THR A 216 9.83 9.20 20.23
C THR A 216 8.86 10.33 19.91
N LEU A 217 9.25 11.55 20.23
CA LEU A 217 8.62 12.78 19.79
C LEU A 217 9.33 13.32 18.55
N MET A 218 8.55 13.85 17.62
CA MET A 218 9.00 14.58 16.45
C MET A 218 8.74 16.06 16.68
N LEU A 219 9.81 16.87 16.62
CA LEU A 219 9.75 18.31 16.75
C LEU A 219 9.93 18.96 15.38
N TYR A 220 9.10 19.94 15.09
CA TYR A 220 9.15 20.72 13.86
C TYR A 220 9.19 22.21 14.13
N ASP A 221 9.66 22.95 13.13
CA ASP A 221 9.61 24.42 13.11
C ASP A 221 10.44 24.99 14.30
N ILE A 222 11.62 24.38 14.52
CA ILE A 222 12.60 24.73 15.55
C ILE A 222 13.32 26.05 15.16
N PRO A 223 13.43 27.05 16.06
CA PRO A 223 14.20 28.27 15.78
C PRO A 223 15.70 27.97 15.68
N LYS A 224 16.42 28.69 14.82
CA LYS A 224 17.85 28.45 14.51
C LYS A 224 18.72 28.44 15.77
N ASP A 225 18.46 29.35 16.69
CA ASP A 225 19.17 29.56 17.95
C ASP A 225 18.98 28.40 18.95
N LYS A 226 18.09 27.45 18.65
CA LYS A 226 17.92 26.16 19.34
C LYS A 226 17.98 24.96 18.39
N ALA A 227 18.55 25.10 17.20
CA ALA A 227 18.73 24.00 16.24
C ALA A 227 19.97 23.15 16.60
N SER A 228 20.00 22.66 17.84
CA SER A 228 21.00 21.77 18.45
C SER A 228 20.30 20.75 19.35
N ASP A 229 20.99 19.66 19.69
CA ASP A 229 20.44 18.57 20.50
C ASP A 229 20.02 19.04 21.91
N GLU A 230 20.84 19.87 22.55
CA GLU A 230 20.50 20.52 23.82
C GLU A 230 19.38 21.57 23.65
N GLY A 231 19.33 22.25 22.50
CA GLY A 231 18.27 23.20 22.16
C GLY A 231 16.88 22.56 22.13
N ILE A 232 16.79 21.30 21.68
CA ILE A 232 15.56 20.48 21.73
C ILE A 232 15.15 20.20 23.18
N ALA A 233 16.06 19.72 24.03
CA ALA A 233 15.76 19.44 25.44
C ALA A 233 15.23 20.71 26.14
N ARG A 234 15.99 21.82 26.04
CA ARG A 234 15.61 23.15 26.56
C ARG A 234 14.30 23.72 25.98
N ILE A 235 13.65 23.11 24.98
CA ILE A 235 12.29 23.46 24.52
C ILE A 235 11.24 22.65 25.28
N ILE A 236 11.49 21.36 25.54
CA ILE A 236 10.57 20.47 26.25
C ILE A 236 10.53 20.82 27.74
N ASP A 237 11.70 21.00 28.35
CA ASP A 237 11.85 21.39 29.77
C ASP A 237 11.09 22.69 30.08
N SER A 238 11.01 23.62 29.12
CA SER A 238 10.31 24.90 29.26
C SER A 238 8.77 24.79 29.33
N VAL A 239 8.23 23.57 29.20
CA VAL A 239 6.79 23.26 29.38
C VAL A 239 6.58 22.16 30.42
N ILE A 240 7.54 21.23 30.59
CA ILE A 240 7.51 20.16 31.60
C ILE A 240 8.91 20.08 32.25
N PRO A 241 9.16 20.83 33.35
CA PRO A 241 10.48 20.86 34.00
C PRO A 241 10.89 19.57 34.74
N GLN A 242 10.08 18.52 34.69
CA GLN A 242 10.29 17.23 35.37
C GLN A 242 10.26 16.05 34.37
N SER A 243 10.47 16.29 33.07
CA SER A 243 10.66 15.18 32.13
C SER A 243 12.02 14.50 32.32
N SER A 244 12.08 13.22 31.99
CA SER A 244 13.30 12.42 31.99
C SER A 244 14.29 12.90 30.93
N PHE A 245 15.54 12.42 31.01
CA PHE A 245 16.60 12.79 30.07
C PHE A 245 16.31 12.25 28.66
N SER A 246 15.66 13.06 27.84
CA SER A 246 15.30 12.69 26.47
C SER A 246 16.55 12.61 25.58
N ARG A 247 16.69 11.51 24.83
CA ARG A 247 17.75 11.34 23.83
C ARG A 247 17.38 12.11 22.57
N THR A 248 17.90 13.32 22.46
CA THR A 248 17.62 14.27 21.37
C THR A 248 18.52 14.03 20.15
N ALA A 249 17.99 14.32 18.96
CA ALA A 249 18.71 14.26 17.69
C ALA A 249 18.16 15.32 16.70
N ILE A 250 18.94 16.37 16.43
CA ILE A 250 18.66 17.39 15.42
C ILE A 250 18.99 16.85 14.02
N ALA A 251 18.12 17.10 13.03
CA ALA A 251 18.39 16.67 11.67
C ALA A 251 19.46 17.55 11.01
N ARG A 252 20.42 16.93 10.29
CA ARG A 252 21.47 17.63 9.51
C ARG A 252 21.14 17.63 8.01
N ASN A 253 21.67 18.61 7.28
CA ASN A 253 21.37 18.78 5.86
C ASN A 253 22.11 17.75 4.97
N VAL A 254 21.36 16.76 4.48
CA VAL A 254 21.85 15.70 3.57
C VAL A 254 22.11 16.15 2.13
N LYS A 255 21.76 17.38 1.75
CA LYS A 255 21.91 17.96 0.40
C LYS A 255 21.45 16.97 -0.70
N HIS A 256 22.35 16.51 -1.57
CA HIS A 256 22.08 15.61 -2.70
C HIS A 256 22.30 14.13 -2.40
N LEU A 257 22.66 13.75 -1.17
CA LEU A 257 22.85 12.33 -0.81
C LEU A 257 21.63 11.44 -1.16
N PRO A 258 20.36 11.88 -1.05
CA PRO A 258 19.22 11.10 -1.51
C PRO A 258 19.19 10.95 -3.04
N ASP A 259 19.52 12.01 -3.78
CA ASP A 259 19.58 12.02 -5.25
C ASP A 259 20.68 11.07 -5.76
N LEU A 260 21.84 11.04 -5.10
CA LEU A 260 22.96 10.16 -5.42
C LEU A 260 22.60 8.68 -5.18
N ILE A 261 21.96 8.37 -4.05
CA ILE A 261 21.48 7.00 -3.78
C ILE A 261 20.41 6.58 -4.78
N GLN A 262 19.51 7.49 -5.20
CA GLN A 262 18.52 7.17 -6.25
C GLN A 262 19.19 6.95 -7.61
N GLN A 263 20.24 7.70 -7.95
CA GLN A 263 21.04 7.47 -9.15
C GLN A 263 21.78 6.13 -9.09
N HIS A 264 22.34 5.76 -7.94
CA HIS A 264 22.98 4.46 -7.71
C HIS A 264 21.96 3.31 -7.85
N ASP A 265 20.86 3.34 -7.10
CA ASP A 265 19.77 2.34 -7.17
C ASP A 265 19.25 2.16 -8.63
N HIS A 266 19.13 3.25 -9.39
CA HIS A 266 18.73 3.23 -10.81
C HIS A 266 19.82 2.66 -11.74
N THR A 267 21.09 3.00 -11.51
CA THR A 267 22.22 2.54 -12.35
C THR A 267 22.48 1.06 -12.14
N VAL A 268 22.34 0.55 -10.90
CA VAL A 268 22.32 -0.88 -10.58
C VAL A 268 21.16 -1.59 -11.28
N ARG A 269 19.90 -1.11 -11.16
CA ARG A 269 18.75 -1.70 -11.87
C ARG A 269 18.92 -1.66 -13.41
N LYS A 270 19.60 -0.65 -13.98
CA LYS A 270 19.96 -0.59 -15.41
C LYS A 270 21.01 -1.65 -15.80
N LEU A 271 22.08 -1.80 -15.00
CA LEU A 271 23.12 -2.81 -15.21
C LEU A 271 22.56 -4.24 -15.11
N GLU A 272 21.67 -4.51 -14.14
CA GLU A 272 20.95 -5.78 -14.05
C GLU A 272 20.12 -6.08 -15.30
N SER A 273 19.46 -5.07 -15.89
CA SER A 273 18.68 -5.23 -17.13
C SER A 273 19.57 -5.46 -18.37
N VAL A 274 20.78 -4.91 -18.40
CA VAL A 274 21.78 -5.20 -19.45
C VAL A 274 22.30 -6.63 -19.30
N LEU A 275 22.71 -7.02 -18.09
CA LEU A 275 23.22 -8.36 -17.81
C LEU A 275 22.17 -9.45 -18.03
N ALA A 276 20.92 -9.26 -17.62
CA ALA A 276 19.83 -10.22 -17.86
C ALA A 276 19.47 -10.41 -19.35
N LYS A 277 19.85 -9.46 -20.22
CA LYS A 277 19.72 -9.60 -21.68
C LYS A 277 20.94 -10.25 -22.33
N TYR A 278 22.15 -9.94 -21.84
CA TYR A 278 23.39 -10.49 -22.39
C TYR A 278 23.67 -11.93 -21.93
N LEU A 279 23.36 -12.24 -20.67
CA LEU A 279 23.57 -13.55 -20.02
C LEU A 279 22.32 -14.45 -20.08
N LYS A 280 21.44 -14.24 -21.08
CA LYS A 280 20.17 -14.98 -21.21
C LYS A 280 20.42 -16.48 -21.35
N ASP A 281 21.31 -16.85 -22.28
CA ASP A 281 21.64 -18.22 -22.62
C ASP A 281 23.16 -18.39 -22.42
N PRO A 282 23.64 -18.73 -21.20
CA PRO A 282 25.06 -18.63 -20.83
C PRO A 282 26.02 -19.38 -21.77
N GLN A 283 25.60 -20.51 -22.34
CA GLN A 283 26.42 -21.31 -23.25
C GLN A 283 26.64 -20.64 -24.61
N ASN A 284 25.77 -19.73 -25.04
CA ASN A 284 25.76 -19.10 -26.37
C ASN A 284 25.69 -17.57 -26.24
N LEU A 285 26.79 -16.95 -25.81
CA LEU A 285 26.90 -15.49 -25.69
C LEU A 285 26.92 -14.82 -27.07
N PRO A 286 26.23 -13.68 -27.27
CA PRO A 286 26.39 -12.91 -28.49
C PRO A 286 27.79 -12.25 -28.54
N ALA A 287 28.46 -12.39 -29.68
CA ALA A 287 29.86 -12.00 -29.87
C ALA A 287 30.13 -10.49 -29.61
N SER A 288 29.16 -9.62 -29.91
CA SER A 288 29.25 -8.20 -29.58
C SER A 288 28.75 -7.91 -28.16
N ARG A 289 29.59 -7.26 -27.34
CA ARG A 289 29.18 -6.73 -26.04
C ARG A 289 28.03 -5.71 -26.15
N PRO A 290 27.17 -5.59 -25.14
CA PRO A 290 26.02 -4.70 -25.21
C PRO A 290 26.46 -3.24 -25.11
N MET A 291 26.20 -2.46 -26.16
CA MET A 291 26.59 -1.04 -26.23
C MET A 291 25.44 -0.13 -25.76
N CYS A 292 25.74 0.96 -25.05
CA CYS A 292 24.75 1.98 -24.70
C CYS A 292 25.27 3.42 -24.86
N TYR A 293 24.34 4.38 -24.85
CA TYR A 293 24.69 5.80 -24.79
C TYR A 293 24.98 6.23 -23.34
N PRO A 294 25.99 7.08 -23.10
CA PRO A 294 26.23 7.74 -21.81
C PRO A 294 25.00 8.47 -21.29
N SER A 295 24.89 8.59 -19.96
CA SER A 295 23.77 9.23 -19.30
C SER A 295 23.88 10.75 -19.34
N LYS A 296 22.83 11.47 -19.77
CA LYS A 296 22.74 12.94 -19.65
C LYS A 296 22.75 13.49 -18.21
N LYS A 297 22.84 12.61 -17.20
CA LYS A 297 23.00 12.96 -15.78
C LYS A 297 24.43 12.69 -15.26
N ASP A 298 25.32 12.27 -16.14
CA ASP A 298 26.71 11.99 -15.82
C ASP A 298 27.52 13.30 -15.80
N PRO A 299 28.31 13.60 -14.74
CA PRO A 299 29.23 14.74 -14.76
C PRO A 299 30.24 14.70 -15.92
N SER A 300 30.57 13.51 -16.42
CA SER A 300 31.46 13.30 -17.57
C SER A 300 30.76 13.28 -18.93
N TYR A 301 29.44 13.55 -18.99
CA TYR A 301 28.66 13.44 -20.24
C TYR A 301 29.25 14.26 -21.41
N ASP A 302 29.70 15.49 -21.12
CA ASP A 302 30.26 16.39 -22.13
C ASP A 302 31.69 16.01 -22.58
N THR A 303 32.35 15.08 -21.88
CA THR A 303 33.64 14.49 -22.28
C THR A 303 33.47 13.41 -23.37
N TYR A 304 32.26 12.82 -23.51
CA TYR A 304 32.00 11.81 -24.54
C TYR A 304 31.64 12.45 -25.89
N PRO A 305 32.27 12.02 -27.01
CA PRO A 305 31.88 12.43 -28.35
C PRO A 305 30.38 12.21 -28.64
N LYS A 306 29.72 13.24 -29.17
CA LYS A 306 28.27 13.27 -29.37
C LYS A 306 27.81 12.11 -30.26
N GLY A 307 27.01 11.20 -29.67
CA GLY A 307 26.46 10.04 -30.37
C GLY A 307 27.34 8.78 -30.37
N GLN A 308 28.50 8.80 -29.72
CA GLN A 308 29.27 7.58 -29.48
C GLN A 308 28.51 6.63 -28.54
N LYS A 309 28.56 5.33 -28.85
CA LYS A 309 28.11 4.26 -27.95
C LYS A 309 29.33 3.69 -27.21
N VAL A 310 29.17 3.36 -25.94
CA VAL A 310 30.21 2.81 -25.05
C VAL A 310 29.74 1.43 -24.56
N ASP A 311 30.66 0.54 -24.16
CA ASP A 311 30.32 -0.74 -23.50
C ASP A 311 29.43 -0.44 -22.28
N ALA A 312 28.21 -0.97 -22.29
CA ALA A 312 27.22 -0.71 -21.25
C ALA A 312 27.55 -1.38 -19.92
N ILE A 313 28.30 -2.49 -19.92
CA ILE A 313 28.72 -3.17 -18.69
C ILE A 313 29.81 -2.34 -18.03
N GLU A 314 30.84 -1.95 -18.79
CA GLU A 314 31.96 -1.15 -18.29
C GLU A 314 31.51 0.24 -17.81
N TYR A 315 30.80 0.99 -18.66
CA TYR A 315 30.29 2.33 -18.33
C TYR A 315 29.41 2.35 -17.06
N LEU A 316 28.45 1.42 -16.95
CA LEU A 316 27.57 1.37 -15.78
C LEU A 316 28.32 0.90 -14.52
N THR A 317 29.34 0.04 -14.66
CA THR A 317 30.19 -0.39 -13.55
C THR A 317 31.04 0.74 -13.01
N GLN A 318 31.68 1.51 -13.90
CA GLN A 318 32.42 2.71 -13.51
C GLN A 318 31.50 3.72 -12.80
N ARG A 319 30.34 4.03 -13.38
CA ARG A 319 29.42 5.01 -12.78
C ARG A 319 28.85 4.56 -11.43
N ILE A 320 28.67 3.25 -11.20
CA ILE A 320 28.34 2.70 -9.88
C ILE A 320 29.48 2.95 -8.89
N LYS A 321 30.74 2.67 -9.26
CA LYS A 321 31.93 2.88 -8.41
C LYS A 321 32.11 4.35 -8.03
N GLU A 322 31.93 5.27 -8.97
CA GLU A 322 31.96 6.71 -8.72
C GLU A 322 30.87 7.13 -7.73
N LEU A 323 29.62 6.74 -7.96
CA LEU A 323 28.51 7.03 -7.06
C LEU A 323 28.71 6.44 -5.65
N GLU A 324 29.29 5.24 -5.53
CA GLU A 324 29.62 4.66 -4.21
C GLU A 324 30.69 5.47 -3.45
N LEU A 325 31.67 6.05 -4.16
CA LEU A 325 32.66 6.96 -3.56
C LEU A 325 32.02 8.31 -3.17
N GLU A 326 31.29 8.95 -4.08
CA GLU A 326 30.53 10.20 -3.82
C GLU A 326 29.63 10.05 -2.58
N ILE A 327 28.91 8.92 -2.47
CA ILE A 327 28.04 8.60 -1.34
C ILE A 327 28.85 8.38 -0.04
N LYS A 328 30.00 7.69 -0.09
CA LYS A 328 30.84 7.43 1.09
C LYS A 328 31.43 8.73 1.65
N GLU A 329 31.84 9.67 0.80
CA GLU A 329 32.32 10.99 1.20
C GLU A 329 31.17 11.90 1.70
N ALA A 330 30.03 11.91 1.01
CA ALA A 330 28.85 12.66 1.42
C ALA A 330 28.29 12.20 2.78
N ARG A 331 28.42 10.90 3.11
CA ARG A 331 28.14 10.36 4.46
C ARG A 331 29.17 10.83 5.48
N LYS A 332 30.47 10.66 5.22
CA LYS A 332 31.55 11.10 6.13
C LYS A 332 31.54 12.61 6.41
N SER A 333 31.09 13.43 5.46
CA SER A 333 31.05 14.89 5.61
C SER A 333 29.77 15.43 6.24
N ILE A 334 28.82 14.59 6.69
CA ILE A 334 27.51 15.03 7.21
C ILE A 334 27.63 15.84 8.51
N ASP A 335 28.57 15.51 9.39
CA ASP A 335 28.65 16.17 10.70
C ASP A 335 29.13 17.62 10.61
N LYS A 336 29.78 18.00 9.50
CA LYS A 336 30.18 19.38 9.19
C LYS A 336 29.08 20.17 8.46
N ARG A 337 27.83 19.66 8.38
CA ARG A 337 26.71 20.32 7.68
C ARG A 337 25.73 21.00 8.64
N ASN A 338 25.16 22.09 8.16
CA ASN A 338 24.13 22.87 8.85
C ASN A 338 22.95 21.99 9.32
N THR A 339 22.41 22.32 10.49
CA THR A 339 21.19 21.70 11.03
C THR A 339 19.93 22.19 10.30
N LEU A 340 18.86 21.41 10.41
CA LEU A 340 17.55 21.66 9.83
C LEU A 340 16.54 21.97 10.95
N PRO A 341 15.43 22.69 10.66
CA PRO A 341 14.47 23.13 11.69
C PRO A 341 13.52 22.01 12.16
N TYR A 342 14.00 20.77 12.25
CA TYR A 342 13.27 19.63 12.78
C TYR A 342 14.23 18.63 13.43
N GLY A 343 13.71 17.85 14.37
CA GLY A 343 14.49 16.87 15.12
C GLY A 343 13.60 15.91 15.89
N PHE A 344 14.23 15.05 16.67
CA PHE A 344 13.60 13.98 17.43
C PHE A 344 14.02 14.05 18.90
N ALA A 345 13.16 13.59 19.80
CA ALA A 345 13.46 13.39 21.22
C ALA A 345 12.89 12.04 21.64
N SER A 346 13.75 11.10 22.04
CA SER A 346 13.35 9.73 22.40
C SER A 346 13.40 9.53 23.91
N TYR A 347 12.37 8.89 24.45
CA TYR A 347 12.20 8.60 25.87
C TYR A 347 12.35 7.11 26.13
N ASP A 348 12.56 6.74 27.39
CA ASP A 348 12.57 5.32 27.77
C ASP A 348 11.15 4.77 27.93
N ASP A 349 10.18 5.58 28.32
CA ASP A 349 8.77 5.18 28.46
C ASP A 349 7.82 5.80 27.41
N ILE A 350 6.82 5.02 27.01
CA ILE A 350 5.72 5.39 26.12
C ILE A 350 4.73 6.32 26.86
N SER A 351 4.45 6.09 28.14
CA SER A 351 3.45 6.89 28.86
C SER A 351 3.93 8.33 29.06
N GLU A 352 5.23 8.54 29.31
CA GLU A 352 5.87 9.86 29.33
C GLU A 352 5.78 10.55 27.96
N ALA A 353 6.29 9.95 26.89
CA ALA A 353 6.27 10.55 25.55
C ALA A 353 4.85 10.97 25.12
N HIS A 354 3.85 10.10 25.36
CA HIS A 354 2.45 10.44 25.09
C HIS A 354 1.89 11.54 26.01
N GLY A 355 2.28 11.58 27.29
CA GLY A 355 1.93 12.66 28.22
C GLY A 355 2.48 14.01 27.79
N ILE A 356 3.77 14.07 27.40
CA ILE A 356 4.42 15.28 26.87
C ILE A 356 3.71 15.74 25.58
N ALA A 357 3.47 14.82 24.63
CA ALA A 357 2.75 15.13 23.41
C ALA A 357 1.30 15.61 23.65
N TYR A 358 0.64 15.14 24.71
CA TYR A 358 -0.71 15.56 25.09
C TYR A 358 -0.73 16.97 25.73
N ALA A 359 0.26 17.29 26.57
CA ALA A 359 0.43 18.62 27.16
C ALA A 359 0.81 19.66 26.09
N MET A 360 1.67 19.28 25.14
CA MET A 360 2.12 20.14 24.05
C MET A 360 1.05 20.39 22.96
N ARG A 361 0.05 19.53 22.79
CA ARG A 361 -0.85 19.53 21.60
C ARG A 361 -1.57 20.85 21.26
N LYS A 362 -1.73 21.76 22.23
CA LYS A 362 -2.33 23.10 22.05
C LYS A 362 -1.32 24.25 22.22
N LYS A 363 -0.08 23.97 22.62
CA LYS A 363 0.99 24.95 22.86
C LYS A 363 2.00 24.89 21.71
N LYS A 364 2.67 26.01 21.44
CA LYS A 364 3.80 26.07 20.49
C LYS A 364 4.99 26.76 21.16
N PRO A 365 5.75 26.06 22.03
CA PRO A 365 6.87 26.66 22.75
C PRO A 365 7.88 27.25 21.75
N ARG A 366 8.08 28.57 21.80
CA ARG A 366 8.93 29.33 20.87
C ARG A 366 8.63 29.05 19.38
N GLY A 367 7.36 28.80 19.04
CA GLY A 367 6.89 28.49 17.69
C GLY A 367 7.01 27.01 17.27
N THR A 368 7.86 26.24 17.95
CA THR A 368 8.08 24.81 17.69
C THR A 368 6.81 24.00 17.93
N THR A 369 6.54 23.05 17.05
CA THR A 369 5.40 22.13 17.14
C THR A 369 5.90 20.73 17.48
N VAL A 370 5.42 20.14 18.57
CA VAL A 370 5.79 18.80 19.03
C VAL A 370 4.63 17.83 18.78
N THR A 371 4.91 16.69 18.15
CA THR A 371 3.96 15.58 17.98
C THR A 371 4.62 14.24 18.28
N LEU A 372 3.81 13.19 18.45
CA LEU A 372 4.32 11.81 18.42
C LEU A 372 5.03 11.52 17.09
N ALA A 373 6.10 10.74 17.12
CA ALA A 373 6.78 10.32 15.91
C ALA A 373 5.96 9.25 15.16
N PRO A 374 5.72 9.41 13.85
CA PRO A 374 5.31 8.30 13.00
C PRO A 374 6.51 7.35 12.79
N ARG A 375 6.24 6.14 12.30
CA ARG A 375 7.30 5.17 11.96
C ARG A 375 8.30 5.76 10.95
N PRO A 376 9.61 5.43 11.00
CA PRO A 376 10.62 5.99 10.08
C PRO A 376 10.28 5.87 8.59
N ASN A 377 9.61 4.78 8.17
CA ASN A 377 9.17 4.60 6.78
C ASN A 377 7.92 5.41 6.41
N ASP A 378 7.14 5.92 7.36
CA ASP A 378 6.00 6.81 7.05
C ASP A 378 6.45 8.26 6.77
N ILE A 379 7.65 8.66 7.19
CA ILE A 379 8.17 10.02 7.04
C ILE A 379 8.44 10.35 5.56
N ILE A 380 7.99 11.52 5.10
CA ILE A 380 8.34 12.09 3.79
C ILE A 380 9.42 13.15 4.01
N TRP A 381 10.67 12.69 4.01
CA TRP A 381 11.84 13.48 4.39
C TRP A 381 12.01 14.77 3.57
N ASP A 382 11.74 14.73 2.26
CA ASP A 382 11.79 15.88 1.35
C ASP A 382 10.88 17.06 1.80
N ASN A 383 9.80 16.75 2.52
CA ASN A 383 8.82 17.72 3.01
C ASN A 383 9.07 18.18 4.45
N MET A 384 10.06 17.60 5.14
CA MET A 384 10.41 17.96 6.53
C MET A 384 11.04 19.36 6.66
N PRO A 385 11.99 19.80 5.79
CA PRO A 385 12.58 21.15 5.88
C PRO A 385 11.63 22.31 5.52
N LEU A 386 10.40 22.02 5.05
CA LEU A 386 9.48 23.06 4.60
C LEU A 386 8.92 23.86 5.79
N SER A 387 9.19 25.17 5.80
CA SER A 387 8.62 26.11 6.77
C SER A 387 7.08 26.15 6.70
N PRO A 388 6.39 26.49 7.80
CA PRO A 388 4.93 26.33 7.89
C PRO A 388 4.20 27.19 6.85
N SER A 389 4.65 28.43 6.62
CA SER A 389 4.08 29.33 5.60
C SER A 389 4.23 28.77 4.19
N LYS A 390 5.41 28.22 3.84
CA LYS A 390 5.65 27.59 2.52
C LYS A 390 4.81 26.32 2.32
N ARG A 391 4.59 25.52 3.39
CA ARG A 391 3.70 24.36 3.35
C ARG A 391 2.23 24.78 3.20
N SER A 392 1.78 25.79 3.94
CA SER A 392 0.42 26.33 3.83
C SER A 392 0.13 26.84 2.42
N TRP A 393 1.02 27.66 1.86
CA TRP A 393 0.90 28.20 0.50
C TRP A 393 0.86 27.10 -0.58
N ARG A 394 1.74 26.10 -0.50
CA ARG A 394 1.68 24.92 -1.39
C ARG A 394 0.36 24.15 -1.28
N SER A 395 -0.15 23.97 -0.06
CA SER A 395 -1.43 23.29 0.17
C SER A 395 -2.60 24.09 -0.41
N ILE A 396 -2.63 25.42 -0.22
CA ILE A 396 -3.63 26.32 -0.81
C ILE A 396 -3.59 26.23 -2.34
N ILE A 397 -2.43 26.40 -2.97
CA ILE A 397 -2.25 26.28 -4.42
C ILE A 397 -2.75 24.93 -4.94
N ILE A 398 -2.41 23.82 -4.27
CA ILE A 398 -2.80 22.48 -4.75
C ILE A 398 -4.28 22.17 -4.46
N ASN A 399 -4.89 22.80 -3.44
CA ASN A 399 -6.33 22.73 -3.24
C ASN A 399 -7.07 23.57 -4.31
N LEU A 400 -6.52 24.71 -4.72
CA LEU A 400 -7.02 25.52 -5.84
C LEU A 400 -6.92 24.77 -7.17
N TRP A 401 -5.77 24.16 -7.50
CA TRP A 401 -5.64 23.31 -8.69
C TRP A 401 -6.59 22.11 -8.68
N ILE A 402 -6.90 21.56 -7.51
CA ILE A 402 -7.91 20.49 -7.37
C ILE A 402 -9.34 21.03 -7.55
N ALA A 403 -9.64 22.24 -7.06
CA ALA A 403 -10.93 22.89 -7.27
C ALA A 403 -11.16 23.26 -8.76
N LEU A 404 -10.12 23.79 -9.41
CA LEU A 404 -10.12 24.04 -10.85
C LEU A 404 -10.30 22.71 -11.62
N LEU A 405 -9.57 21.66 -11.25
CA LEU A 405 -9.75 20.32 -11.83
C LEU A 405 -11.17 19.77 -11.59
N THR A 406 -11.81 19.99 -10.44
CA THR A 406 -13.22 19.57 -10.25
C THR A 406 -14.14 20.27 -11.26
N VAL A 407 -14.05 21.59 -11.40
CA VAL A 407 -14.93 22.37 -12.28
C VAL A 407 -14.64 22.08 -13.76
N CYS A 408 -13.37 22.04 -14.17
CA CYS A 408 -12.99 21.71 -15.55
C CYS A 408 -13.40 20.28 -15.97
N TRP A 409 -13.63 19.37 -15.02
CA TRP A 409 -14.06 18.00 -15.30
C TRP A 409 -15.58 17.87 -15.57
N ILE A 410 -16.37 18.90 -15.31
CA ILE A 410 -17.80 18.93 -15.65
C ILE A 410 -17.99 18.73 -17.16
N ALA A 411 -17.20 19.40 -17.99
CA ALA A 411 -17.27 19.28 -19.44
C ALA A 411 -16.93 17.85 -19.94
N PRO A 412 -15.79 17.22 -19.57
CA PRO A 412 -15.55 15.80 -19.84
C PRO A 412 -16.69 14.87 -19.41
N ASN A 413 -17.28 15.04 -18.22
CA ASN A 413 -18.41 14.22 -17.79
C ASN A 413 -19.65 14.40 -18.70
N ALA A 414 -19.95 15.63 -19.12
CA ALA A 414 -21.05 15.92 -20.06
C ALA A 414 -20.78 15.34 -21.46
N LEU A 415 -19.55 15.49 -21.99
CA LEU A 415 -19.14 14.95 -23.28
C LEU A 415 -19.22 13.41 -23.31
N ILE A 416 -18.83 12.74 -22.21
CA ILE A 416 -19.00 11.29 -22.05
C ILE A 416 -20.50 10.93 -22.06
N ALA A 417 -21.34 11.68 -21.35
CA ALA A 417 -22.78 11.42 -21.28
C ALA A 417 -23.50 11.57 -22.63
N VAL A 418 -23.15 12.59 -23.43
CA VAL A 418 -23.79 12.84 -24.74
C VAL A 418 -23.22 11.95 -25.84
N PHE A 419 -21.89 11.92 -26.02
CA PHE A 419 -21.27 11.36 -27.22
C PHE A 419 -20.84 9.90 -27.06
N LEU A 420 -20.37 9.49 -25.88
CA LEU A 420 -19.91 8.11 -25.69
C LEU A 420 -21.07 7.16 -25.34
N VAL A 421 -22.12 7.63 -24.66
CA VAL A 421 -23.31 6.78 -24.41
C VAL A 421 -24.05 6.47 -25.72
N ASN A 422 -24.15 7.44 -26.63
CA ASN A 422 -24.77 7.27 -27.94
C ASN A 422 -23.92 7.86 -29.08
N LEU A 423 -23.24 7.00 -29.86
CA LEU A 423 -22.40 7.45 -30.98
C LEU A 423 -23.20 8.12 -32.11
N ASN A 424 -24.51 7.84 -32.22
CA ASN A 424 -25.36 8.52 -33.20
C ASN A 424 -25.41 10.04 -32.96
N ASN A 425 -25.34 10.47 -31.68
CA ASN A 425 -25.28 11.88 -31.31
C ASN A 425 -23.99 12.57 -31.82
N LEU A 426 -22.91 11.81 -32.04
CA LEU A 426 -21.67 12.33 -32.63
C LEU A 426 -21.78 12.46 -34.16
N GLY A 427 -22.63 11.65 -34.80
CA GLY A 427 -22.98 11.81 -36.21
C GLY A 427 -23.65 13.16 -36.51
N LEU A 428 -24.57 13.60 -35.64
CA LEU A 428 -25.25 14.91 -35.75
C LEU A 428 -24.28 16.11 -35.72
N VAL A 429 -23.08 15.94 -35.16
CA VAL A 429 -22.04 16.98 -35.08
C VAL A 429 -20.94 16.80 -36.14
N TRP A 430 -20.86 15.64 -36.78
CA TRP A 430 -19.80 15.29 -37.73
C TRP A 430 -20.33 14.43 -38.88
N GLU A 431 -20.76 15.08 -39.98
CA GLU A 431 -21.36 14.43 -41.16
C GLU A 431 -20.49 13.30 -41.78
N ALA A 432 -19.16 13.46 -41.77
CA ALA A 432 -18.22 12.44 -42.23
C ALA A 432 -18.11 11.23 -41.28
N PHE A 433 -18.39 11.41 -39.98
CA PHE A 433 -18.58 10.29 -39.06
C PHE A 433 -19.95 9.64 -39.28
N GLN A 434 -21.01 10.41 -39.53
CA GLN A 434 -22.35 9.89 -39.81
C GLN A 434 -22.38 8.99 -41.06
N THR A 435 -21.67 9.36 -42.13
CA THR A 435 -21.51 8.52 -43.33
C THR A 435 -20.66 7.26 -43.08
N SER A 436 -19.68 7.31 -42.18
CA SER A 436 -18.97 6.09 -41.72
C SER A 436 -19.87 5.18 -40.88
N LEU A 437 -20.73 5.78 -40.04
CA LEU A 437 -21.65 5.07 -39.15
C LEU A 437 -22.78 4.38 -39.92
N SER A 438 -23.37 5.05 -40.91
CA SER A 438 -24.39 4.43 -41.80
C SER A 438 -23.80 3.35 -42.69
N ALA A 439 -22.55 3.49 -43.15
CA ALA A 439 -21.88 2.46 -43.95
C ALA A 439 -21.51 1.19 -43.16
N ASN A 440 -21.22 1.30 -41.85
CA ASN A 440 -20.69 0.19 -41.04
C ASN A 440 -21.38 0.06 -39.66
N THR A 441 -22.71 0.07 -39.64
CA THR A 441 -23.54 0.01 -38.40
C THR A 441 -23.17 -1.13 -37.45
N GLY A 442 -22.86 -2.32 -37.99
CA GLY A 442 -22.43 -3.49 -37.20
C GLY A 442 -21.07 -3.29 -36.49
N PHE A 443 -20.12 -2.60 -37.12
CA PHE A 443 -18.84 -2.28 -36.48
C PHE A 443 -19.03 -1.19 -35.41
N TRP A 444 -19.73 -0.10 -35.75
CA TRP A 444 -19.90 1.03 -34.84
C TRP A 444 -20.77 0.71 -33.62
N SER A 445 -21.73 -0.20 -33.72
CA SER A 445 -22.47 -0.71 -32.55
C SER A 445 -21.61 -1.57 -31.61
N ILE A 446 -20.66 -2.36 -32.14
CA ILE A 446 -19.66 -3.07 -31.31
C ILE A 446 -18.70 -2.07 -30.64
N VAL A 447 -18.27 -1.03 -31.36
CA VAL A 447 -17.46 0.08 -30.80
C VAL A 447 -18.22 0.79 -29.67
N GLN A 448 -19.52 1.07 -29.84
CA GLN A 448 -20.36 1.66 -28.80
C GLN A 448 -20.50 0.73 -27.58
N GLY A 449 -20.73 -0.58 -27.80
CA GLY A 449 -20.90 -1.55 -26.72
C GLY A 449 -19.63 -1.82 -25.90
N VAL A 450 -18.44 -1.71 -26.52
CA VAL A 450 -17.16 -2.09 -25.88
C VAL A 450 -16.26 -0.88 -25.59
N ILE A 451 -15.98 -0.03 -26.58
CA ILE A 451 -14.96 1.02 -26.48
C ILE A 451 -15.46 2.20 -25.64
N SER A 452 -16.73 2.56 -25.69
CA SER A 452 -17.28 3.64 -24.85
C SER A 452 -17.20 3.33 -23.34
N PRO A 453 -17.66 2.16 -22.85
CA PRO A 453 -17.46 1.75 -21.46
C PRO A 453 -15.98 1.61 -21.09
N ALA A 454 -15.13 1.12 -21.99
CA ALA A 454 -13.69 0.97 -21.74
C ALA A 454 -12.97 2.32 -21.62
N LEU A 455 -13.23 3.27 -22.52
CA LEU A 455 -12.65 4.62 -22.49
C LEU A 455 -13.11 5.39 -21.25
N THR A 456 -14.41 5.31 -20.93
CA THR A 456 -14.96 5.87 -19.69
C THR A 456 -14.26 5.29 -18.45
N SER A 457 -14.05 3.98 -18.43
CA SER A 457 -13.37 3.30 -17.32
C SER A 457 -11.90 3.69 -17.21
N LEU A 458 -11.19 3.84 -18.33
CA LEU A 458 -9.79 4.29 -18.39
C LEU A 458 -9.64 5.72 -17.86
N ILE A 459 -10.55 6.62 -18.25
CA ILE A 459 -10.61 8.01 -17.77
C ILE A 459 -10.74 8.05 -16.23
N TYR A 460 -11.65 7.24 -15.65
CA TYR A 460 -11.79 7.14 -14.19
C TYR A 460 -10.64 6.41 -13.48
N LEU A 461 -9.92 5.51 -14.15
CA LEU A 461 -8.73 4.84 -13.60
C LEU A 461 -7.53 5.79 -13.47
N VAL A 462 -7.35 6.69 -14.44
CA VAL A 462 -6.27 7.71 -14.42
C VAL A 462 -6.48 8.75 -13.31
N LEU A 463 -7.73 9.04 -12.94
CA LEU A 463 -8.08 10.11 -12.02
C LEU A 463 -7.44 9.99 -10.60
N PRO A 464 -7.51 8.86 -9.87
CA PRO A 464 -6.75 8.68 -8.62
C PRO A 464 -5.24 8.89 -8.76
N ILE A 465 -4.66 8.56 -9.92
CA ILE A 465 -3.23 8.74 -10.20
C ILE A 465 -2.89 10.24 -10.27
N ILE A 466 -3.73 11.05 -10.94
CA ILE A 466 -3.61 12.51 -10.97
C ILE A 466 -3.68 13.09 -9.55
N PHE A 467 -4.70 12.72 -8.78
CA PHE A 467 -4.89 13.20 -7.40
C PHE A 467 -3.72 12.84 -6.47
N ARG A 468 -3.17 11.63 -6.59
CA ARG A 468 -1.99 11.18 -5.85
C ARG A 468 -0.73 11.96 -6.28
N ARG A 469 -0.52 12.17 -7.59
CA ARG A 469 0.60 12.98 -8.14
C ARG A 469 0.56 14.44 -7.69
N LEU A 470 -0.62 15.07 -7.69
CA LEU A 470 -0.81 16.43 -7.17
C LEU A 470 -0.56 16.50 -5.66
N SER A 471 -1.10 15.55 -4.89
CA SER A 471 -0.98 15.55 -3.42
C SER A 471 0.45 15.30 -2.92
N ILE A 472 1.30 14.58 -3.68
CA ILE A 472 2.74 14.46 -3.37
C ILE A 472 3.42 15.84 -3.28
N ARG A 473 2.99 16.82 -4.10
CA ARG A 473 3.55 18.18 -4.12
C ARG A 473 3.05 19.09 -2.97
N ALA A 474 2.06 18.65 -2.17
CA ALA A 474 1.37 19.48 -1.17
C ALA A 474 2.21 19.83 0.07
N GLY A 475 3.33 19.13 0.31
CA GLY A 475 4.17 19.34 1.48
C GLY A 475 3.79 18.50 2.72
N ASP A 476 2.98 17.45 2.53
CA ASP A 476 2.59 16.50 3.58
C ASP A 476 3.83 15.84 4.22
N ARG A 477 3.85 15.79 5.56
CA ARG A 477 4.98 15.28 6.35
C ARG A 477 5.04 13.73 6.41
N THR A 478 3.91 13.05 6.17
CA THR A 478 3.81 11.58 6.25
C THR A 478 3.03 10.97 5.09
N LYS A 479 3.36 9.72 4.72
CA LYS A 479 2.69 8.94 3.66
C LYS A 479 1.24 8.63 4.07
N THR A 480 1.02 8.15 5.29
CA THR A 480 -0.32 7.89 5.85
C THR A 480 -1.13 9.18 6.04
N GLY A 481 -0.47 10.32 6.27
CA GLY A 481 -1.10 11.64 6.24
C GLY A 481 -1.59 11.97 4.82
N ARG A 482 -0.69 11.90 3.84
CA ARG A 482 -0.99 12.16 2.42
C ARG A 482 -2.13 11.29 1.91
N GLU A 483 -2.14 9.97 2.14
CA GLU A 483 -3.22 9.12 1.66
C GLU A 483 -4.58 9.47 2.32
N ARG A 484 -4.60 9.92 3.59
CA ARG A 484 -5.82 10.48 4.23
C ARG A 484 -6.27 11.80 3.59
N HIS A 485 -5.35 12.65 3.16
CA HIS A 485 -5.68 13.85 2.37
C HIS A 485 -6.16 13.50 0.95
N VAL A 486 -5.61 12.46 0.31
CA VAL A 486 -6.07 11.93 -0.98
C VAL A 486 -7.50 11.40 -0.88
N VAL A 487 -7.83 10.59 0.15
CA VAL A 487 -9.22 10.16 0.43
C VAL A 487 -10.16 11.35 0.52
N ALA A 488 -9.80 12.38 1.30
CA ALA A 488 -10.63 13.56 1.48
C ALA A 488 -10.88 14.34 0.17
N LYS A 489 -9.86 14.42 -0.69
CA LYS A 489 -9.89 15.15 -1.97
C LYS A 489 -10.63 14.38 -3.06
N LEU A 490 -10.40 13.07 -3.17
CA LEU A 490 -11.16 12.20 -4.06
C LEU A 490 -12.65 12.17 -3.68
N TYR A 491 -12.97 12.06 -2.38
CA TYR A 491 -14.37 12.06 -1.94
C TYR A 491 -15.10 13.36 -2.31
N ALA A 492 -14.45 14.51 -2.12
CA ALA A 492 -15.01 15.79 -2.53
C ALA A 492 -15.24 15.86 -4.05
N PHE A 493 -14.26 15.42 -4.86
CA PHE A 493 -14.42 15.34 -6.32
C PHE A 493 -15.57 14.41 -6.73
N PHE A 494 -15.63 13.19 -6.17
CA PHE A 494 -16.63 12.19 -6.57
C PHE A 494 -18.04 12.63 -6.19
N VAL A 495 -18.25 13.16 -4.97
CA VAL A 495 -19.56 13.69 -4.57
C VAL A 495 -19.94 14.92 -5.40
N PHE A 496 -19.01 15.83 -5.68
CA PHE A 496 -19.33 17.01 -6.49
C PHE A 496 -19.64 16.65 -7.95
N ASN A 497 -18.73 15.98 -8.66
CA ASN A 497 -18.86 15.75 -10.09
C ASN A 497 -19.78 14.57 -10.46
N ASN A 498 -19.79 13.50 -9.65
CA ASN A 498 -20.51 12.27 -10.01
C ASN A 498 -21.84 12.12 -9.24
N LEU A 499 -22.08 12.87 -8.15
CA LEU A 499 -23.41 12.96 -7.52
C LEU A 499 -24.07 14.31 -7.83
N VAL A 500 -23.52 15.43 -7.34
CA VAL A 500 -24.20 16.76 -7.42
C VAL A 500 -24.36 17.22 -8.87
N VAL A 501 -23.28 17.43 -9.60
CA VAL A 501 -23.32 17.91 -11.00
C VAL A 501 -24.10 16.94 -11.88
N PHE A 502 -23.85 15.63 -11.75
CA PHE A 502 -24.50 14.60 -12.55
C PHE A 502 -26.02 14.50 -12.29
N SER A 503 -26.48 14.70 -11.04
CA SER A 503 -27.91 14.63 -10.68
C SER A 503 -28.68 15.91 -10.98
N PHE A 504 -27.98 17.04 -11.17
CA PHE A 504 -28.60 18.32 -11.50
C PHE A 504 -28.27 18.81 -12.92
N PHE A 505 -27.57 18.01 -13.73
CA PHE A 505 -27.13 18.41 -15.07
C PHE A 505 -28.31 18.83 -15.95
N SER A 506 -29.38 18.02 -15.96
CA SER A 506 -30.63 18.31 -16.66
C SER A 506 -31.26 19.62 -16.19
N THR A 507 -31.43 19.83 -14.87
CA THR A 507 -32.00 21.07 -14.32
C THR A 507 -31.16 22.31 -14.64
N ILE A 508 -29.84 22.21 -14.48
CA ILE A 508 -28.90 23.32 -14.73
C ILE A 508 -28.87 23.66 -16.23
N TRP A 509 -28.90 22.66 -17.11
CA TRP A 509 -28.93 22.88 -18.55
C TRP A 509 -30.29 23.39 -19.05
N GLY A 510 -31.38 22.88 -18.49
CA GLY A 510 -32.73 23.41 -18.68
C GLY A 510 -32.78 24.91 -18.31
N PHE A 511 -32.37 25.25 -17.09
CA PHE A 511 -32.28 26.64 -16.61
C PHE A 511 -31.46 27.53 -17.55
N VAL A 512 -30.23 27.13 -17.90
CA VAL A 512 -29.35 27.91 -18.79
C VAL A 512 -29.96 28.05 -20.19
N SER A 513 -30.52 26.97 -20.76
CA SER A 513 -31.11 27.01 -22.10
C SER A 513 -32.40 27.84 -22.16
N THR A 514 -33.25 27.82 -21.13
CA THR A 514 -34.44 28.70 -21.05
C THR A 514 -34.03 30.16 -20.90
N VAL A 515 -33.14 30.50 -19.95
CA VAL A 515 -32.66 31.88 -19.77
C VAL A 515 -32.02 32.44 -21.04
N VAL A 516 -31.28 31.62 -21.80
CA VAL A 516 -30.75 32.00 -23.13
C VAL A 516 -31.86 32.18 -24.16
N LYS A 517 -32.84 31.25 -24.23
CA LYS A 517 -34.00 31.33 -25.14
C LYS A 517 -34.89 32.56 -24.86
N GLU A 518 -35.00 33.00 -23.61
CA GLU A 518 -35.75 34.22 -23.23
C GLU A 518 -34.96 35.51 -23.45
N THR A 519 -33.66 35.52 -23.13
CA THR A 519 -32.76 36.63 -23.48
C THR A 519 -32.79 36.90 -25.00
N GLN A 520 -32.82 35.83 -25.82
CA GLN A 520 -32.96 35.93 -27.28
C GLN A 520 -34.33 36.47 -27.75
N ARG A 521 -35.36 36.48 -26.89
CA ARG A 521 -36.67 37.11 -27.14
C ARG A 521 -36.75 38.57 -26.67
N GLY A 522 -35.67 39.12 -26.10
CA GLY A 522 -35.56 40.53 -25.74
C GLY A 522 -35.95 40.90 -24.30
N SER A 523 -36.11 39.93 -23.40
CA SER A 523 -36.29 40.21 -21.97
C SER A 523 -34.96 40.60 -21.29
N ASP A 524 -35.02 41.47 -20.27
CA ASP A 524 -33.89 41.73 -19.38
C ASP A 524 -33.35 40.42 -18.76
N LEU A 525 -32.04 40.21 -18.87
CA LEU A 525 -31.31 39.07 -18.27
C LEU A 525 -31.65 38.83 -16.79
N TRP A 526 -31.89 39.90 -16.03
CA TRP A 526 -32.19 39.86 -14.61
C TRP A 526 -33.65 39.50 -14.29
N GLN A 527 -34.58 39.76 -15.21
CA GLN A 527 -36.00 39.41 -15.08
C GLN A 527 -36.19 37.92 -15.38
N ALA A 528 -35.73 37.45 -16.55
CA ALA A 528 -35.72 36.03 -16.90
C ALA A 528 -34.99 35.16 -15.85
N PHE A 529 -33.86 35.64 -15.31
CA PHE A 529 -33.17 34.95 -14.21
C PHE A 529 -34.01 34.87 -12.93
N ARG A 530 -34.72 35.95 -12.55
CA ARG A 530 -35.57 35.97 -11.36
C ARG A 530 -36.73 34.99 -11.49
N ASP A 531 -37.45 35.04 -12.60
CA ASP A 531 -38.70 34.30 -12.74
C ASP A 531 -38.40 32.80 -12.87
N GLN A 532 -37.43 32.43 -13.71
CA GLN A 532 -36.95 31.05 -13.82
C GLN A 532 -36.32 30.51 -12.51
N SER A 533 -35.85 31.38 -11.60
CA SER A 533 -35.31 30.96 -10.30
C SER A 533 -36.37 30.46 -9.31
N GLN A 534 -37.65 30.80 -9.51
CA GLN A 534 -38.75 30.32 -8.66
C GLN A 534 -39.08 28.84 -8.93
N ASP A 535 -39.05 28.42 -10.20
CA ASP A 535 -39.29 27.02 -10.60
C ASP A 535 -38.08 26.09 -10.36
N PHE A 536 -36.88 26.66 -10.23
CA PHE A 536 -35.62 25.90 -10.14
C PHE A 536 -35.60 24.81 -9.04
N PRO A 537 -36.09 25.05 -7.79
CA PRO A 537 -36.24 24.01 -6.78
C PRO A 537 -37.08 22.81 -7.22
N SER A 538 -38.21 23.04 -7.91
CA SER A 538 -39.08 21.97 -8.41
C SER A 538 -38.38 21.13 -9.49
N GLY A 539 -37.63 21.79 -10.38
CA GLY A 539 -36.81 21.14 -11.40
C GLY A 539 -35.66 20.33 -10.81
N LEU A 540 -35.09 20.73 -9.67
CA LEU A 540 -34.09 19.94 -8.94
C LEU A 540 -34.73 18.68 -8.34
N PHE A 541 -35.90 18.81 -7.71
CA PHE A 541 -36.63 17.68 -7.12
C PHE A 541 -37.03 16.64 -8.17
N ILE A 542 -37.57 17.09 -9.31
CA ILE A 542 -37.98 16.21 -10.41
C ILE A 542 -36.76 15.50 -11.01
N SER A 543 -35.65 16.19 -11.23
CA SER A 543 -34.42 15.55 -11.75
C SER A 543 -33.86 14.49 -10.78
N LEU A 544 -33.92 14.73 -9.47
CA LEU A 544 -33.55 13.73 -8.45
C LEU A 544 -34.47 12.50 -8.46
N CYS A 545 -35.76 12.66 -8.74
CA CYS A 545 -36.66 11.52 -8.93
C CYS A 545 -36.28 10.74 -10.20
N THR A 546 -36.15 11.43 -11.33
CA THR A 546 -35.85 10.85 -12.65
C THR A 546 -34.50 10.12 -12.72
N ILE A 547 -33.49 10.58 -11.97
CA ILE A 547 -32.17 9.92 -11.92
C ILE A 547 -32.08 8.77 -10.90
N SER A 548 -33.06 8.64 -9.99
CA SER A 548 -33.02 7.59 -8.95
C SER A 548 -33.01 6.14 -9.48
N PRO A 549 -33.69 5.77 -10.60
CA PRO A 549 -33.55 4.46 -11.24
C PRO A 549 -32.12 4.12 -11.69
N PHE A 550 -31.37 5.12 -12.18
CA PHE A 550 -29.99 4.92 -12.61
C PHE A 550 -29.10 4.53 -11.42
N TRP A 551 -29.31 5.13 -10.25
CA TRP A 551 -28.51 4.82 -9.07
C TRP A 551 -28.72 3.39 -8.56
N ILE A 552 -29.90 2.80 -8.71
CA ILE A 552 -30.16 1.38 -8.42
C ILE A 552 -29.35 0.50 -9.39
N THR A 553 -29.54 0.67 -10.70
CA THR A 553 -28.88 -0.19 -11.72
C THR A 553 -27.36 -0.09 -11.65
N TRP A 554 -26.83 1.12 -11.43
CA TRP A 554 -25.40 1.38 -11.27
C TRP A 554 -24.79 0.79 -9.98
N LEU A 555 -25.53 0.80 -8.86
CA LEU A 555 -25.09 0.12 -7.62
C LEU A 555 -25.10 -1.41 -7.79
N LEU A 556 -26.11 -1.97 -8.45
CA LEU A 556 -26.16 -3.40 -8.74
C LEU A 556 -24.99 -3.83 -9.66
N GLN A 557 -24.74 -3.09 -10.73
CA GLN A 557 -23.58 -3.31 -11.61
C GLN A 557 -22.23 -3.21 -10.86
N ARG A 558 -22.14 -2.42 -9.77
CA ARG A 558 -20.90 -2.27 -9.01
C ARG A 558 -20.41 -3.56 -8.36
N ASN A 559 -21.30 -4.53 -8.11
CA ASN A 559 -20.94 -5.87 -7.63
C ASN A 559 -19.92 -6.57 -8.53
N LEU A 560 -20.02 -6.38 -9.87
CA LEU A 560 -19.10 -6.94 -10.86
C LEU A 560 -17.64 -6.57 -10.55
N GLY A 561 -17.40 -5.30 -10.18
CA GLY A 561 -16.07 -4.81 -9.83
C GLY A 561 -15.47 -5.53 -8.62
N ALA A 562 -16.29 -5.81 -7.59
CA ALA A 562 -15.82 -6.52 -6.40
C ALA A 562 -15.41 -7.98 -6.69
N ALA A 563 -16.04 -8.63 -7.67
CA ALA A 563 -15.64 -9.97 -8.15
C ALA A 563 -14.43 -9.92 -9.11
N ILE A 564 -14.31 -8.92 -9.97
CA ILE A 564 -13.13 -8.70 -10.81
C ILE A 564 -11.88 -8.49 -9.93
N ASP A 565 -12.00 -7.74 -8.83
CA ASP A 565 -10.95 -7.59 -7.82
C ASP A 565 -10.56 -8.90 -7.13
N LEU A 566 -11.48 -9.87 -6.99
CA LEU A 566 -11.21 -11.21 -6.45
C LEU A 566 -10.44 -12.08 -7.46
N ALA A 567 -10.81 -12.01 -8.73
CA ALA A 567 -10.18 -12.78 -9.81
C ALA A 567 -8.78 -12.28 -10.21
N GLN A 568 -8.45 -11.02 -9.87
CA GLN A 568 -7.11 -10.42 -10.07
C GLN A 568 -6.52 -10.62 -11.48
N LEU A 569 -7.38 -10.62 -12.51
CA LEU A 569 -7.01 -11.03 -13.87
C LEU A 569 -5.79 -10.26 -14.41
N TRP A 570 -5.65 -8.98 -14.05
CA TRP A 570 -4.48 -8.17 -14.42
C TRP A 570 -3.15 -8.73 -13.88
N THR A 571 -3.08 -9.17 -12.62
CA THR A 571 -1.82 -9.71 -12.05
C THR A 571 -1.48 -11.08 -12.63
N LEU A 572 -2.49 -11.88 -13.00
CA LEU A 572 -2.30 -13.14 -13.71
C LEU A 572 -1.75 -12.92 -15.12
N ILE A 573 -2.41 -12.06 -15.91
CA ILE A 573 -2.03 -11.76 -17.30
C ILE A 573 -0.65 -11.09 -17.35
N TRP A 574 -0.41 -10.08 -16.53
CA TRP A 574 0.89 -9.40 -16.44
C TRP A 574 1.99 -10.34 -15.96
N GLY A 575 1.72 -11.16 -14.93
CA GLY A 575 2.66 -12.16 -14.43
C GLY A 575 3.02 -13.23 -15.46
N PHE A 576 2.06 -13.68 -16.27
CA PHE A 576 2.30 -14.61 -17.38
C PHE A 576 3.14 -13.96 -18.49
N PHE A 577 2.75 -12.76 -18.94
CA PHE A 577 3.45 -12.03 -20.00
C PHE A 577 4.90 -11.72 -19.61
N MET A 578 5.12 -11.16 -18.42
CA MET A 578 6.45 -10.77 -17.95
C MET A 578 7.36 -11.96 -17.66
N ARG A 579 6.82 -13.16 -17.39
CA ARG A 579 7.61 -14.40 -17.23
C ARG A 579 7.89 -15.15 -18.55
N ARG A 580 7.08 -14.95 -19.60
CA ARG A 580 7.17 -15.73 -20.86
C ARG A 580 7.65 -14.93 -22.08
N LEU A 581 7.49 -13.61 -22.09
CA LEU A 581 7.81 -12.73 -23.24
C LEU A 581 8.80 -11.60 -22.91
N SER A 582 9.27 -11.53 -21.67
CA SER A 582 10.33 -10.61 -21.24
C SER A 582 11.53 -11.41 -20.74
N ASN A 583 12.69 -10.75 -20.66
CA ASN A 583 13.87 -11.25 -19.95
C ASN A 583 13.96 -10.51 -18.59
N PRO A 584 13.18 -10.90 -17.56
CA PRO A 584 13.19 -10.22 -16.27
C PRO A 584 14.52 -10.44 -15.55
N THR A 585 14.96 -9.44 -14.78
CA THR A 585 16.13 -9.61 -13.89
C THR A 585 15.78 -10.53 -12.71
N PRO A 586 16.76 -11.15 -12.02
CA PRO A 586 16.50 -11.93 -10.80
C PRO A 586 15.75 -11.11 -9.74
N ARG A 587 16.09 -9.82 -9.59
CA ARG A 587 15.35 -8.89 -8.73
C ARG A 587 13.90 -8.69 -9.16
N GLN A 588 13.63 -8.55 -10.46
CA GLN A 588 12.26 -8.42 -10.98
C GLN A 588 11.45 -9.72 -10.78
N LEU A 589 12.06 -10.90 -10.89
CA LEU A 589 11.40 -12.17 -10.58
C LEU A 589 11.00 -12.24 -9.09
N ILE A 590 11.89 -11.82 -8.18
CA ILE A 590 11.62 -11.70 -6.75
C ILE A 590 10.48 -10.69 -6.50
N GLU A 591 10.53 -9.50 -7.09
CA GLU A 591 9.48 -8.47 -7.03
C GLU A 591 8.12 -8.96 -7.61
N LEU A 592 8.14 -9.88 -8.58
CA LEU A 592 6.95 -10.54 -9.17
C LEU A 592 6.41 -11.74 -8.36
N THR A 593 7.08 -12.15 -7.29
CA THR A 593 6.53 -13.07 -6.28
C THR A 593 6.04 -12.33 -5.03
N ALA A 594 6.47 -11.08 -4.86
CA ALA A 594 6.11 -10.26 -3.71
C ALA A 594 4.61 -9.87 -3.74
N PRO A 595 3.89 -9.98 -2.59
CA PRO A 595 2.48 -9.63 -2.52
C PRO A 595 2.21 -8.13 -2.79
N PRO A 596 1.08 -7.79 -3.44
CA PRO A 596 0.73 -6.41 -3.78
C PRO A 596 0.26 -5.61 -2.56
N ALA A 597 0.51 -4.30 -2.55
CA ALA A 597 0.01 -3.41 -1.51
C ALA A 597 -1.47 -3.04 -1.71
N PHE A 598 -2.24 -2.91 -0.62
CA PHE A 598 -3.63 -2.47 -0.65
C PHE A 598 -3.77 -0.95 -0.83
N ASP A 599 -4.49 -0.49 -1.86
CA ASP A 599 -4.80 0.94 -2.03
C ASP A 599 -6.03 1.36 -1.20
N TYR A 600 -5.81 1.54 0.10
CA TYR A 600 -6.80 2.07 1.03
C TYR A 600 -7.49 3.35 0.54
N ALA A 601 -6.76 4.24 -0.15
CA ALA A 601 -7.31 5.56 -0.48
C ALA A 601 -8.42 5.46 -1.54
N SER A 602 -8.19 4.62 -2.56
CA SER A 602 -9.16 4.37 -3.63
C SER A 602 -10.40 3.63 -3.12
N TYR A 603 -10.23 2.55 -2.34
CA TYR A 603 -11.36 1.78 -1.81
C TYR A 603 -12.20 2.57 -0.78
N TYR A 604 -11.58 3.29 0.16
CA TYR A 604 -12.34 4.13 1.11
C TYR A 604 -13.13 5.23 0.40
N ASN A 605 -12.58 5.84 -0.66
CA ASN A 605 -13.30 6.81 -1.48
C ASN A 605 -14.56 6.18 -2.11
N PHE A 606 -14.41 5.03 -2.76
CA PHE A 606 -15.53 4.33 -3.38
C PHE A 606 -16.63 3.96 -2.38
N PHE A 607 -16.28 3.37 -1.23
CA PHE A 607 -17.29 2.96 -0.25
C PHE A 607 -18.01 4.15 0.41
N LEU A 608 -17.29 5.25 0.66
CA LEU A 608 -17.90 6.50 1.12
C LEU A 608 -18.82 7.11 0.05
N PHE A 609 -18.43 7.09 -1.22
CA PHE A 609 -19.25 7.58 -2.31
C PHE A 609 -20.54 6.75 -2.46
N TYR A 610 -20.45 5.42 -2.51
CA TYR A 610 -21.62 4.53 -2.62
C TYR A 610 -22.55 4.68 -1.41
N SER A 611 -21.98 4.82 -0.20
CA SER A 611 -22.76 5.11 1.01
C SER A 611 -23.48 6.45 0.92
N THR A 612 -22.83 7.47 0.35
CA THR A 612 -23.42 8.82 0.22
C THR A 612 -24.54 8.83 -0.81
N VAL A 613 -24.34 8.25 -2.00
CA VAL A 613 -25.39 8.01 -3.00
C VAL A 613 -26.60 7.32 -2.35
N ALA A 614 -26.34 6.20 -1.65
CA ALA A 614 -27.40 5.41 -1.06
C ALA A 614 -28.18 6.13 0.05
N LEU A 615 -27.54 6.99 0.84
CA LEU A 615 -28.23 7.83 1.82
C LEU A 615 -28.99 8.98 1.17
N CYS A 616 -28.44 9.64 0.15
CA CYS A 616 -29.09 10.78 -0.50
C CYS A 616 -30.39 10.38 -1.20
N PHE A 617 -30.39 9.25 -1.92
CA PHE A 617 -31.59 8.74 -2.59
C PHE A 617 -32.47 7.86 -1.69
N ALA A 618 -32.10 7.61 -0.43
CA ALA A 618 -32.86 6.76 0.51
C ALA A 618 -34.33 7.19 0.68
N GLY A 619 -34.59 8.51 0.74
CA GLY A 619 -35.94 9.05 0.86
C GLY A 619 -36.69 9.10 -0.47
N ILE A 620 -35.99 9.42 -1.58
CA ILE A 620 -36.63 9.57 -2.90
C ILE A 620 -36.95 8.22 -3.54
N GLN A 621 -36.10 7.21 -3.34
CA GLN A 621 -36.23 5.91 -3.98
C GLN A 621 -35.72 4.82 -3.02
N PRO A 622 -36.60 4.23 -2.19
CA PRO A 622 -36.20 3.34 -1.10
C PRO A 622 -35.42 2.11 -1.55
N LEU A 623 -35.66 1.64 -2.79
CA LEU A 623 -34.98 0.48 -3.40
C LEU A 623 -33.46 0.67 -3.62
N VAL A 624 -32.93 1.89 -3.49
CA VAL A 624 -31.49 2.13 -3.44
C VAL A 624 -30.85 1.50 -2.18
N LEU A 625 -31.60 1.39 -1.07
CA LEU A 625 -31.12 0.81 0.19
C LEU A 625 -30.84 -0.69 0.11
N PRO A 626 -31.74 -1.58 -0.38
CA PRO A 626 -31.43 -2.99 -0.57
C PRO A 626 -30.32 -3.22 -1.61
N ALA A 627 -30.24 -2.40 -2.67
CA ALA A 627 -29.14 -2.49 -3.64
C ALA A 627 -27.77 -2.21 -2.98
N ALA A 628 -27.68 -1.18 -2.14
CA ALA A 628 -26.48 -0.90 -1.35
C ALA A 628 -26.21 -1.97 -0.28
N ALA A 629 -27.24 -2.50 0.37
CA ALA A 629 -27.13 -3.56 1.37
C ALA A 629 -26.59 -4.87 0.77
N LEU A 630 -27.04 -5.24 -0.43
CA LEU A 630 -26.52 -6.37 -1.21
C LEU A 630 -25.05 -6.16 -1.56
N TYR A 631 -24.70 -4.97 -2.06
CA TYR A 631 -23.31 -4.62 -2.39
C TYR A 631 -22.36 -4.77 -1.21
N PHE A 632 -22.65 -4.11 -0.08
CA PHE A 632 -21.80 -4.23 1.11
C PHE A 632 -21.87 -5.63 1.76
N SER A 633 -22.89 -6.44 1.48
CA SER A 633 -22.95 -7.83 1.95
C SER A 633 -21.97 -8.73 1.20
N ILE A 634 -21.87 -8.60 -0.12
CA ILE A 634 -20.88 -9.33 -0.94
C ILE A 634 -19.47 -8.83 -0.63
N ASP A 635 -19.25 -7.51 -0.68
CA ASP A 635 -17.92 -6.90 -0.57
C ASP A 635 -17.22 -7.22 0.77
N VAL A 636 -17.95 -7.24 1.89
CA VAL A 636 -17.41 -7.64 3.21
C VAL A 636 -16.71 -9.00 3.19
N TRP A 637 -17.23 -9.99 2.44
CA TRP A 637 -16.61 -11.31 2.34
C TRP A 637 -15.42 -11.31 1.38
N LEU A 638 -15.58 -10.69 0.20
CA LEU A 638 -14.53 -10.65 -0.83
C LEU A 638 -13.30 -9.87 -0.36
N LYS A 639 -13.50 -8.69 0.25
CA LYS A 639 -12.38 -7.90 0.81
C LYS A 639 -11.76 -8.56 2.04
N LYS A 640 -12.50 -9.38 2.79
CA LYS A 640 -11.91 -10.20 3.88
C LYS A 640 -10.95 -11.25 3.34
N TYR A 641 -11.27 -11.91 2.22
CA TYR A 641 -10.32 -12.80 1.54
C TYR A 641 -9.08 -12.03 1.08
N LEU A 642 -9.29 -10.95 0.33
CA LEU A 642 -8.23 -10.17 -0.29
C LEU A 642 -7.23 -9.60 0.74
N LEU A 643 -7.69 -9.11 1.89
CA LEU A 643 -6.82 -8.58 2.96
C LEU A 643 -6.14 -9.66 3.83
N LEU A 644 -6.74 -10.85 3.98
CA LEU A 644 -6.10 -11.95 4.71
C LEU A 644 -5.00 -12.61 3.87
N TYR A 645 -5.27 -12.94 2.61
CA TYR A 645 -4.42 -13.87 1.84
C TYR A 645 -3.54 -13.23 0.76
N ILE A 646 -3.86 -12.02 0.30
CA ILE A 646 -3.20 -11.43 -0.87
C ILE A 646 -2.54 -10.08 -0.57
N PHE A 647 -3.30 -9.06 -0.16
CA PHE A 647 -2.78 -7.70 -0.08
C PHE A 647 -2.07 -7.37 1.23
N VAL A 648 -0.98 -6.61 1.12
CA VAL A 648 -0.18 -6.09 2.26
C VAL A 648 -0.60 -4.67 2.62
N THR A 649 -0.47 -4.30 3.89
CA THR A 649 -0.48 -2.90 4.31
C THR A 649 0.92 -2.30 4.17
N LYS A 650 1.10 -1.33 3.26
CA LYS A 650 2.44 -0.79 2.95
C LYS A 650 3.01 0.10 4.06
N THR A 651 2.14 0.79 4.79
CA THR A 651 2.43 1.63 5.95
C THR A 651 1.17 1.70 6.82
N GLU A 652 1.20 1.12 8.02
CA GLU A 652 0.10 1.28 8.98
C GLU A 652 0.01 2.73 9.48
N SER A 653 -1.19 3.30 9.45
CA SER A 653 -1.55 4.52 10.16
C SER A 653 -2.05 4.24 11.58
N GLY A 654 -2.26 2.96 11.95
CA GLY A 654 -2.73 2.56 13.27
C GLY A 654 -4.19 2.99 13.54
N GLY A 655 -5.04 2.95 12.51
CA GLY A 655 -6.47 3.24 12.62
C GLY A 655 -6.87 4.70 12.46
N LEU A 656 -5.91 5.62 12.25
CA LEU A 656 -6.18 7.06 12.12
C LEU A 656 -7.00 7.44 10.87
N PHE A 657 -7.27 6.49 9.96
CA PHE A 657 -8.27 6.60 8.92
C PHE A 657 -9.71 6.73 9.47
N TRP A 658 -10.05 6.09 10.60
CA TRP A 658 -11.44 6.08 11.13
C TRP A 658 -12.04 7.48 11.27
N ARG A 659 -11.26 8.43 11.80
CA ARG A 659 -11.66 9.83 11.96
C ARG A 659 -11.92 10.53 10.62
N VAL A 660 -11.26 10.10 9.53
CA VAL A 660 -11.56 10.58 8.17
C VAL A 660 -12.94 10.08 7.75
N LEU A 661 -13.17 8.77 7.85
CA LEU A 661 -14.40 8.09 7.41
C LEU A 661 -15.65 8.60 8.12
N PHE A 662 -15.62 8.63 9.46
CA PHE A 662 -16.73 9.13 10.30
C PHE A 662 -17.20 10.52 9.87
N ASN A 663 -16.27 11.45 9.64
CA ASN A 663 -16.61 12.82 9.23
C ASN A 663 -17.25 12.89 7.82
N ARG A 664 -16.97 11.95 6.91
CA ARG A 664 -17.61 11.90 5.58
C ARG A 664 -18.97 11.22 5.64
N PHE A 665 -19.11 10.17 6.45
CA PHE A 665 -20.41 9.51 6.67
C PHE A 665 -21.43 10.46 7.32
N VAL A 666 -21.00 11.24 8.33
CA VAL A 666 -21.82 12.32 8.92
C VAL A 666 -22.19 13.37 7.87
N PHE A 667 -21.25 13.80 7.01
CA PHE A 667 -21.55 14.74 5.92
C PHE A 667 -22.55 14.18 4.91
N GLY A 668 -22.42 12.91 4.49
CA GLY A 668 -23.39 12.26 3.59
C GLY A 668 -24.78 12.10 4.21
N THR A 669 -24.85 11.93 5.54
CA THR A 669 -26.12 11.94 6.29
C THR A 669 -26.74 13.34 6.31
N ILE A 670 -25.93 14.39 6.49
CA ILE A 670 -26.40 15.78 6.40
C ILE A 670 -26.88 16.11 4.98
N LEU A 671 -26.21 15.62 3.93
CA LEU A 671 -26.64 15.81 2.54
C LEU A 671 -27.97 15.08 2.26
N SER A 672 -28.15 13.87 2.78
CA SER A 672 -29.44 13.16 2.77
C SER A 672 -30.56 13.97 3.44
N ASN A 673 -30.31 14.56 4.60
CA ASN A 673 -31.28 15.43 5.28
C ASN A 673 -31.66 16.67 4.44
N VAL A 674 -30.72 17.24 3.67
CA VAL A 674 -31.01 18.35 2.74
C VAL A 674 -31.85 17.90 1.55
N VAL A 675 -31.60 16.70 1.00
CA VAL A 675 -32.43 16.12 -0.08
C VAL A 675 -33.86 15.85 0.41
N ILE A 676 -34.03 15.32 1.61
CA ILE A 676 -35.37 15.11 2.21
C ILE A 676 -36.04 16.45 2.53
N TRP A 677 -35.31 17.44 3.04
CA TRP A 677 -35.84 18.80 3.25
C TRP A 677 -36.38 19.40 1.95
N LEU A 678 -35.64 19.27 0.83
CA LEU A 678 -36.06 19.74 -0.48
C LEU A 678 -37.30 19.00 -1.00
N ALA A 679 -37.33 17.67 -0.91
CA ALA A 679 -38.52 16.88 -1.30
C ALA A 679 -39.79 17.26 -0.52
N VAL A 680 -39.64 17.56 0.77
CA VAL A 680 -40.72 17.95 1.68
C VAL A 680 -41.11 19.42 1.55
N TRP A 681 -40.18 20.29 1.13
CA TRP A 681 -40.43 21.69 0.82
C TRP A 681 -41.29 21.85 -0.45
N GLU A 682 -40.97 21.10 -1.50
CA GLU A 682 -41.65 21.18 -2.80
C GLU A 682 -43.06 20.58 -2.83
N ARG A 683 -43.34 19.53 -2.03
CA ARG A 683 -44.57 18.72 -2.17
C ARG A 683 -45.48 18.66 -0.94
N GLY A 684 -45.07 19.23 0.20
CA GLY A 684 -45.87 19.27 1.43
C GLY A 684 -47.06 20.25 1.38
N ASP A 685 -47.87 20.27 2.45
CA ASP A 685 -49.17 20.98 2.60
C ASP A 685 -49.15 22.54 2.46
N GLY A 686 -48.23 23.15 1.70
CA GLY A 686 -48.05 24.61 1.51
C GLY A 686 -47.62 25.42 2.74
N THR A 687 -47.90 24.93 3.95
CA THR A 687 -47.60 25.60 5.22
C THR A 687 -46.16 25.39 5.71
N HIS A 688 -45.32 24.70 4.93
CA HIS A 688 -43.91 24.33 5.18
C HIS A 688 -43.58 23.70 6.56
N LYS A 689 -44.56 23.35 7.39
CA LYS A 689 -44.40 22.76 8.74
C LYS A 689 -43.53 21.51 8.75
N MET A 690 -43.71 20.66 7.74
CA MET A 690 -42.91 19.44 7.56
C MET A 690 -41.43 19.75 7.30
N ALA A 691 -41.13 20.78 6.49
CA ALA A 691 -39.77 21.19 6.18
C ALA A 691 -39.07 21.80 7.41
N LEU A 692 -39.79 22.62 8.19
CA LEU A 692 -39.32 23.12 9.49
C LEU A 692 -38.94 21.99 10.45
N ALA A 693 -39.69 20.87 10.45
CA ALA A 693 -39.40 19.70 11.27
C ALA A 693 -38.12 18.92 10.87
N VAL A 694 -37.58 19.13 9.66
CA VAL A 694 -36.33 18.50 9.18
C VAL A 694 -35.08 19.32 9.55
N ILE A 695 -35.20 20.65 9.69
CA ILE A 695 -34.08 21.56 10.01
C ILE A 695 -33.25 21.16 11.25
N PRO A 696 -33.82 20.61 12.34
CA PRO A 696 -33.04 20.13 13.48
C PRO A 696 -32.07 18.97 13.18
N LEU A 697 -32.35 18.13 12.18
CA LEU A 697 -31.57 16.89 11.94
C LEU A 697 -30.09 17.16 11.58
N PRO A 698 -29.76 18.07 10.63
CA PRO A 698 -28.38 18.53 10.44
C PRO A 698 -27.68 19.04 11.71
N VAL A 699 -28.39 19.79 12.56
CA VAL A 699 -27.84 20.36 13.81
C VAL A 699 -27.51 19.25 14.81
N ILE A 700 -28.43 18.29 14.99
CA ILE A 700 -28.24 17.10 15.83
C ILE A 700 -27.02 16.29 15.36
N MET A 701 -26.85 16.09 14.05
CA MET A 701 -25.68 15.39 13.49
C MET A 701 -24.35 16.14 13.75
N VAL A 702 -24.34 17.47 13.71
CA VAL A 702 -23.16 18.28 14.06
C VAL A 702 -22.85 18.20 15.56
N LEU A 703 -23.85 18.28 16.44
CA LEU A 703 -23.70 18.14 17.88
C LEU A 703 -23.19 16.73 18.26
N PHE A 704 -23.75 15.68 17.66
CA PHE A 704 -23.31 14.29 17.82
C PHE A 704 -21.83 14.09 17.41
N LYS A 705 -21.42 14.69 16.29
CA LYS A 705 -20.02 14.69 15.82
C LYS A 705 -19.09 15.40 16.81
N LEU A 706 -19.49 16.55 17.37
CA LEU A 706 -18.72 17.28 18.40
C LEU A 706 -18.61 16.48 19.71
N TYR A 707 -19.69 15.83 20.13
CA TYR A 707 -19.71 14.92 21.29
C TYR A 707 -18.75 13.74 21.09
N CYS A 708 -18.86 13.00 19.98
CA CYS A 708 -17.99 11.86 19.70
C CYS A 708 -16.51 12.25 19.63
N SER A 709 -16.20 13.39 19.00
CA SER A 709 -14.83 13.92 18.92
C SER A 709 -14.26 14.20 20.32
N LYS A 710 -15.00 14.91 21.20
CA LYS A 710 -14.61 15.17 22.59
C LYS A 710 -14.48 13.88 23.43
N ALA A 711 -15.37 12.90 23.23
CA ALA A 711 -15.42 11.69 24.04
C ALA A 711 -14.31 10.67 23.72
N PHE A 712 -13.85 10.63 22.47
CA PHE A 712 -13.03 9.53 21.94
C PHE A 712 -11.72 9.92 21.24
N ASP A 713 -11.61 11.07 20.54
CA ASP A 713 -10.44 11.36 19.68
C ASP A 713 -9.11 11.34 20.46
N ASP A 714 -9.07 12.02 21.60
CA ASP A 714 -7.89 12.07 22.48
C ASP A 714 -7.49 10.65 22.93
N LYS A 715 -8.45 9.78 23.21
CA LYS A 715 -8.24 8.41 23.71
C LYS A 715 -7.79 7.43 22.62
N ILE A 716 -8.01 7.76 21.34
CA ILE A 716 -7.54 7.00 20.17
C ILE A 716 -6.13 7.43 19.76
N TYR A 717 -5.81 8.73 19.88
CA TYR A 717 -4.51 9.26 19.47
C TYR A 717 -3.42 9.05 20.55
N TYR A 718 -3.73 9.27 21.82
CA TYR A 718 -2.75 9.22 22.91
C TYR A 718 -2.89 7.95 23.78
N TYR A 719 -1.77 7.32 24.14
CA TYR A 719 -1.73 6.20 25.08
C TYR A 719 -2.08 6.67 26.50
N SER A 720 -1.22 7.48 27.12
CA SER A 720 -1.54 8.26 28.32
C SER A 720 -1.98 9.68 27.97
N THR A 721 -2.89 10.25 28.76
CA THR A 721 -3.25 11.69 28.76
C THR A 721 -2.82 12.40 30.04
N ARG A 722 -2.19 11.69 30.98
CA ARG A 722 -1.51 12.25 32.17
C ARG A 722 0.00 12.24 31.90
N SER A 723 0.69 13.30 32.30
CA SER A 723 2.13 13.23 32.57
C SER A 723 2.31 12.26 33.74
N VAL A 724 2.82 11.06 33.47
CA VAL A 724 3.15 10.10 34.52
C VAL A 724 4.39 10.61 35.22
N GLN A 725 4.24 10.93 36.51
CA GLN A 725 5.37 11.26 37.37
C GLN A 725 6.22 9.99 37.53
N HIS A 726 7.54 10.13 37.48
CA HIS A 726 8.46 8.99 37.48
C HIS A 726 8.27 8.11 38.72
N MET A 727 7.56 7.00 38.57
CA MET A 727 7.66 5.86 39.49
C MET A 727 8.80 5.01 38.96
N GLU A 728 9.92 4.94 39.70
CA GLU A 728 11.12 4.27 39.23
C GLU A 728 10.84 2.78 39.03
N SER A 729 10.80 2.35 37.77
CA SER A 729 10.36 1.02 37.40
C SER A 729 11.43 0.00 37.76
N SER A 730 11.02 -1.05 38.50
CA SER A 730 11.89 -2.13 38.99
C SER A 730 12.32 -3.12 37.88
N ILE A 731 12.59 -2.60 36.68
CA ILE A 731 13.13 -3.32 35.54
C ILE A 731 14.63 -2.98 35.50
N PRO A 732 15.55 -3.95 35.60
CA PRO A 732 16.98 -3.67 35.56
C PRO A 732 17.38 -2.87 34.31
N LYS A 733 18.02 -1.71 34.54
CA LYS A 733 18.63 -0.89 33.49
C LYS A 733 19.86 -1.65 32.96
N ASP A 734 19.81 -2.15 31.72
CA ASP A 734 21.01 -2.71 31.06
C ASP A 734 22.04 -1.59 30.87
N PRO A 735 23.21 -1.61 31.54
CA PRO A 735 24.14 -0.46 31.51
C PRO A 735 24.87 -0.29 30.16
N TYR A 736 24.72 -1.23 29.21
CA TYR A 736 25.43 -1.22 27.93
C TYR A 736 24.50 -1.50 26.73
N GLY A 737 24.24 -0.45 25.93
CA GLY A 737 23.97 -0.60 24.49
C GLY A 737 22.51 -0.56 24.00
N ARG A 738 21.49 -0.52 24.87
CA ARG A 738 20.11 -0.15 24.47
C ARG A 738 20.06 1.32 24.03
N ASP A 739 20.54 2.16 24.92
CA ASP A 739 20.66 3.62 24.90
C ASP A 739 21.14 4.25 23.58
N ASN A 740 22.33 3.89 23.10
CA ASN A 740 22.93 4.56 21.93
C ASN A 740 22.30 4.10 20.59
N ARG A 741 21.40 3.09 20.62
CA ARG A 741 20.63 2.63 19.45
C ARG A 741 19.29 3.35 19.26
N LEU A 742 18.85 4.15 20.26
CA LEU A 742 17.64 4.98 20.16
C LEU A 742 17.84 6.16 19.19
N ALA A 743 18.75 7.08 19.54
CA ALA A 743 18.96 8.32 18.79
C ALA A 743 19.45 8.07 17.35
N SER A 744 20.32 7.08 17.15
CA SER A 744 20.93 6.76 15.85
C SER A 744 19.97 6.21 14.78
N ARG A 745 18.74 5.82 15.15
CA ARG A 745 17.74 5.26 14.22
C ARG A 745 16.72 6.27 13.69
N PHE A 746 16.52 7.40 14.36
CA PHE A 746 15.67 8.50 13.86
C PHE A 746 16.48 9.54 13.08
N GLY A 747 17.27 9.05 12.12
CA GLY A 747 18.00 9.85 11.14
C GLY A 747 17.38 9.79 9.74
N HIS A 748 17.89 10.60 8.82
CA HIS A 748 17.51 10.50 7.41
C HIS A 748 18.01 9.16 6.81
N PRO A 749 17.17 8.35 6.15
CA PRO A 749 17.53 6.97 5.76
C PRO A 749 18.73 6.88 4.82
N ALA A 750 18.98 7.93 4.02
CA ALA A 750 20.16 8.03 3.16
C ALA A 750 21.51 7.90 3.91
N LEU A 751 21.54 8.16 5.23
CA LEU A 751 22.75 8.05 6.05
C LEU A 751 23.11 6.59 6.37
N TYR A 752 22.12 5.75 6.69
CA TYR A 752 22.32 4.38 7.21
C TYR A 752 21.75 3.25 6.34
N LYS A 753 20.94 3.53 5.31
CA LYS A 753 20.46 2.50 4.36
C LYS A 753 21.68 1.90 3.64
N PRO A 754 21.87 0.56 3.62
CA PRO A 754 22.88 -0.06 2.77
C PRO A 754 22.58 0.23 1.29
N LEU A 755 23.63 0.30 0.47
CA LEU A 755 23.49 0.43 -0.97
C LEU A 755 23.13 -0.92 -1.59
N ILE A 756 22.35 -0.92 -2.67
CA ILE A 756 21.91 -2.17 -3.29
C ILE A 756 23.04 -2.77 -4.13
N THR A 757 23.23 -4.08 -4.01
CA THR A 757 24.18 -4.82 -4.86
C THR A 757 23.48 -5.31 -6.13
N PRO A 758 24.20 -5.40 -7.27
CA PRO A 758 23.65 -5.98 -8.50
C PRO A 758 23.41 -7.49 -8.32
N MET A 759 22.23 -7.95 -8.70
CA MET A 759 21.77 -9.33 -8.61
C MET A 759 21.86 -10.03 -9.98
N VAL A 760 22.66 -11.08 -10.07
CA VAL A 760 22.87 -11.89 -11.28
C VAL A 760 22.47 -13.35 -11.02
N HIS A 761 22.02 -14.03 -12.06
CA HIS A 761 21.55 -15.40 -11.97
C HIS A 761 22.72 -16.39 -11.82
N ALA A 762 22.61 -17.37 -10.91
CA ALA A 762 23.71 -18.29 -10.60
C ALA A 762 24.22 -19.08 -11.83
N LYS A 763 23.34 -19.42 -12.80
CA LYS A 763 23.73 -20.08 -14.06
C LYS A 763 24.76 -19.31 -14.88
N ALA A 764 24.93 -18.01 -14.65
CA ALA A 764 25.91 -17.17 -15.34
C ALA A 764 27.19 -16.89 -14.52
N GLN A 765 27.34 -17.45 -13.31
CA GLN A 765 28.46 -17.18 -12.39
C GLN A 765 29.84 -17.33 -13.08
N ASN A 766 30.07 -18.48 -13.72
CA ASN A 766 31.37 -18.83 -14.31
C ASN A 766 31.79 -17.89 -15.45
N ILE A 767 30.83 -17.20 -16.05
CA ILE A 767 31.00 -16.33 -17.22
C ILE A 767 31.01 -14.86 -16.81
N LEU A 768 30.27 -14.50 -15.75
CA LEU A 768 30.33 -13.17 -15.15
C LEU A 768 31.78 -12.80 -14.81
N ALA A 769 32.59 -13.75 -14.31
CA ALA A 769 34.00 -13.55 -14.01
C ALA A 769 34.88 -13.24 -15.24
N SER A 770 34.60 -13.81 -16.42
CA SER A 770 35.40 -13.54 -17.64
C SER A 770 34.99 -12.26 -18.35
N ILE A 771 33.73 -11.84 -18.22
CA ILE A 771 33.22 -10.57 -18.77
C ILE A 771 33.64 -9.38 -17.89
N TYR A 772 33.64 -9.56 -16.56
CA TYR A 772 33.70 -8.47 -15.58
C TYR A 772 35.05 -8.36 -14.87
N LYS A 773 35.77 -7.27 -15.12
CA LYS A 773 37.10 -6.98 -14.52
C LYS A 773 37.05 -5.92 -13.40
N GLY A 774 35.87 -5.68 -12.80
CA GLY A 774 35.49 -4.31 -12.40
C GLY A 774 35.08 -4.02 -10.95
N ARG A 775 35.34 -4.88 -9.94
CA ARG A 775 35.02 -4.55 -8.53
C ARG A 775 35.89 -5.30 -7.54
N LEU A 776 36.32 -4.61 -6.47
CA LEU A 776 37.05 -5.17 -5.34
C LEU A 776 36.29 -5.03 -4.01
N SER A 777 35.35 -4.09 -3.91
CA SER A 777 34.59 -3.82 -2.69
C SER A 777 33.23 -4.51 -2.67
N SER A 778 33.03 -5.36 -1.66
CA SER A 778 31.70 -5.69 -1.17
C SER A 778 31.02 -4.43 -0.62
N GLY A 779 30.01 -3.91 -1.31
CA GLY A 779 29.25 -2.72 -0.87
C GLY A 779 28.46 -2.91 0.44
N ARG A 780 28.52 -4.12 1.03
CA ARG A 780 27.85 -4.51 2.28
C ARG A 780 28.76 -4.44 3.51
N GLU A 781 30.08 -4.35 3.31
CA GLU A 781 31.11 -4.37 4.36
C GLU A 781 31.85 -3.03 4.48
N ALA A 782 31.35 -1.95 3.85
CA ALA A 782 31.96 -0.61 3.85
C ALA A 782 32.03 0.12 5.22
N ASP A 783 31.69 -0.58 6.30
CA ASP A 783 31.67 -0.16 7.72
C ASP A 783 32.83 -0.79 8.53
N SER A 784 33.56 -1.77 7.98
CA SER A 784 34.87 -2.18 8.51
C SER A 784 35.95 -1.16 8.10
N GLY A 785 37.03 -1.11 8.88
CA GLY A 785 38.11 -0.13 8.74
C GLY A 785 39.09 -0.39 7.58
N ASP A 786 38.74 -1.26 6.64
CA ASP A 786 39.69 -1.88 5.71
C ASP A 786 40.14 -0.93 4.59
N THR A 787 41.18 -0.14 4.88
CA THR A 787 41.87 0.73 3.93
C THR A 787 42.97 0.01 3.14
N MET A 788 42.84 -1.30 2.90
CA MET A 788 43.78 -2.09 2.08
C MET A 788 43.10 -3.04 1.09
N SER A 789 42.93 -2.56 -0.14
CA SER A 789 42.98 -3.38 -1.36
C SER A 789 43.24 -2.49 -2.60
N ILE A 790 44.19 -1.55 -2.50
CA ILE A 790 44.68 -0.76 -3.65
C ILE A 790 45.99 -1.40 -4.13
N SER A 791 45.86 -2.53 -4.82
CA SER A 791 46.96 -3.27 -5.43
C SER A 791 46.43 -4.02 -6.65
N GLY A 792 46.83 -3.60 -7.85
CA GLY A 792 46.24 -4.04 -9.13
C GLY A 792 46.63 -5.43 -9.63
N TYR A 793 46.88 -6.40 -8.74
CA TYR A 793 47.27 -7.77 -9.08
C TYR A 793 46.62 -8.78 -8.13
N SER A 794 45.66 -9.56 -8.63
CA SER A 794 45.08 -10.69 -7.90
C SER A 794 44.31 -11.67 -8.83
N ASP A 795 45.02 -12.35 -9.73
CA ASP A 795 44.45 -13.48 -10.50
C ASP A 795 44.30 -14.76 -9.64
N ALA A 796 44.72 -14.70 -8.38
CA ALA A 796 44.53 -15.77 -7.39
C ALA A 796 43.09 -15.78 -6.86
N TYR A 797 42.39 -16.90 -7.03
CA TYR A 797 41.13 -17.19 -6.32
C TYR A 797 41.39 -17.26 -4.82
N VAL A 798 41.06 -16.19 -4.09
CA VAL A 798 41.09 -16.19 -2.62
C VAL A 798 39.94 -17.04 -2.09
N LEU A 799 40.21 -18.33 -1.90
CA LEU A 799 39.38 -19.21 -1.08
C LEU A 799 39.33 -18.64 0.34
N GLY A 800 38.13 -18.38 0.86
CA GLY A 800 37.95 -17.95 2.24
C GLY A 800 38.49 -19.00 3.20
N SER A 801 39.21 -18.57 4.25
CA SER A 801 39.84 -19.47 5.20
C SER A 801 38.84 -20.48 5.80
N MET A 802 39.17 -21.76 5.72
CA MET A 802 38.31 -22.83 6.19
C MET A 802 38.29 -22.83 7.73
N THR A 803 37.17 -22.41 8.31
CA THR A 803 36.90 -22.63 9.74
C THR A 803 36.37 -24.04 9.92
N ALA A 804 36.96 -24.80 10.85
CA ALA A 804 36.58 -26.19 11.09
C ALA A 804 35.08 -26.34 11.34
N GLY A 805 34.48 -27.38 10.76
CA GLY A 805 33.05 -27.68 10.90
C GLY A 805 32.10 -26.84 10.02
N LYS A 806 32.61 -26.01 9.08
CA LYS A 806 31.77 -25.29 8.10
C LYS A 806 32.33 -25.45 6.69
N PRO A 807 31.55 -25.92 5.69
CA PRO A 807 32.01 -25.96 4.30
C PRO A 807 32.29 -24.53 3.82
N GLY A 808 33.37 -24.39 3.03
CA GLY A 808 33.76 -23.11 2.46
C GLY A 808 32.64 -22.52 1.61
N LYS A 809 32.28 -21.25 1.86
CA LYS A 809 31.37 -20.53 0.95
C LYS A 809 32.05 -20.40 -0.41
N LEU A 810 31.33 -20.74 -1.48
CA LEU A 810 31.75 -20.42 -2.85
C LEU A 810 32.20 -18.96 -2.93
N ALA A 811 33.35 -18.72 -3.53
CA ALA A 811 33.92 -17.38 -3.68
C ALA A 811 32.97 -16.51 -4.52
N THR A 812 32.23 -15.64 -3.84
CA THR A 812 31.32 -14.69 -4.50
C THR A 812 32.15 -13.63 -5.21
N ILE A 813 31.95 -13.46 -6.51
CA ILE A 813 32.61 -12.42 -7.30
C ILE A 813 32.39 -11.07 -6.60
N PRO A 814 33.46 -10.35 -6.17
CA PRO A 814 33.35 -9.27 -5.20
C PRO A 814 32.32 -8.20 -5.61
N GLY A 815 31.23 -8.12 -4.83
CA GLY A 815 30.17 -7.13 -5.02
C GLY A 815 29.18 -7.40 -6.17
N PHE A 816 29.05 -8.64 -6.63
CA PHE A 816 27.78 -9.15 -7.17
C PHE A 816 27.06 -10.02 -6.13
N GLU A 817 25.73 -10.06 -6.18
CA GLU A 817 24.95 -11.08 -5.47
C GLU A 817 24.43 -12.13 -6.47
N LEU A 818 24.86 -13.38 -6.28
CA LEU A 818 24.46 -14.51 -7.12
C LEU A 818 23.18 -15.14 -6.55
N VAL A 819 22.13 -15.18 -7.37
CA VAL A 819 20.81 -15.71 -6.99
C VAL A 819 20.58 -17.06 -7.69
N PRO A 820 20.50 -18.18 -6.96
CA PRO A 820 20.15 -19.48 -7.52
C PRO A 820 18.64 -19.61 -7.74
N GLU A 821 18.22 -20.49 -8.66
CA GLU A 821 16.80 -20.65 -9.05
C GLU A 821 15.90 -21.01 -7.86
N SER A 822 16.39 -21.85 -6.95
CA SER A 822 15.72 -22.22 -5.69
C SER A 822 15.49 -21.05 -4.71
N ARG A 823 16.05 -19.86 -4.98
CA ARG A 823 15.90 -18.64 -4.16
C ARG A 823 15.42 -17.42 -4.95
N LEU A 824 14.83 -17.58 -6.14
CA LEU A 824 14.16 -16.49 -6.88
C LEU A 824 12.84 -16.00 -6.24
N ASP A 825 12.56 -16.41 -5.00
CA ASP A 825 11.29 -16.21 -4.31
C ASP A 825 11.42 -15.18 -3.17
N PHE A 826 10.37 -14.36 -2.99
CA PHE A 826 10.38 -13.23 -2.05
C PHE A 826 10.70 -13.61 -0.61
N GLU A 827 10.42 -14.84 -0.16
CA GLU A 827 10.65 -15.27 1.22
C GLU A 827 12.12 -15.10 1.67
N TYR A 828 13.09 -15.33 0.79
CA TYR A 828 14.53 -15.17 1.09
C TYR A 828 15.00 -13.70 1.13
N TYR A 829 14.16 -12.77 0.67
CA TYR A 829 14.50 -11.37 0.44
C TYR A 829 13.63 -10.38 1.25
N LYS A 830 12.50 -10.85 1.80
CA LYS A 830 11.47 -10.06 2.51
C LYS A 830 11.98 -9.13 3.62
N ASN A 831 13.05 -9.52 4.31
CA ASN A 831 13.65 -8.77 5.44
C ASN A 831 14.65 -7.67 5.03
N ARG A 832 14.95 -7.51 3.73
CA ARG A 832 15.98 -6.56 3.27
C ARG A 832 15.40 -5.19 2.93
N SER A 833 16.15 -4.13 3.19
CA SER A 833 15.69 -2.73 3.11
C SER A 833 15.07 -2.34 1.75
N GLU A 834 15.63 -2.88 0.67
CA GLU A 834 15.27 -2.60 -0.71
C GLU A 834 13.92 -3.22 -1.12
N PHE A 835 13.61 -4.42 -0.64
CA PHE A 835 12.31 -5.09 -0.87
C PHE A 835 11.26 -4.64 0.16
N ALA A 836 11.67 -4.49 1.43
CA ALA A 836 10.82 -4.08 2.54
C ALA A 836 10.19 -2.68 2.35
N ALA A 837 10.95 -1.72 1.80
CA ALA A 837 10.42 -0.37 1.52
C ALA A 837 9.35 -0.36 0.42
N GLU A 838 9.41 -1.31 -0.52
CA GLU A 838 8.53 -1.41 -1.69
C GLU A 838 7.25 -2.21 -1.36
N HIS A 839 7.34 -3.32 -0.61
CA HIS A 839 6.25 -4.30 -0.42
C HIS A 839 5.62 -4.38 0.99
N GLY A 840 5.83 -3.37 1.86
CA GLY A 840 5.20 -3.34 3.21
C GLY A 840 5.97 -4.16 4.25
N GLY A 841 7.27 -3.95 4.32
CA GLY A 841 8.16 -4.75 5.15
C GLY A 841 8.15 -4.40 6.64
N GLY A 842 8.51 -5.40 7.44
CA GLY A 842 8.79 -5.27 8.87
C GLY A 842 7.76 -5.93 9.79
N GLU A 843 6.47 -5.92 9.44
CA GLU A 843 5.44 -6.43 10.39
C GLU A 843 4.86 -7.77 9.95
N ILE A 844 4.41 -7.90 8.70
CA ILE A 844 3.77 -9.12 8.21
C ILE A 844 4.82 -10.19 7.80
N TYR A 845 6.08 -9.79 7.62
CA TYR A 845 7.15 -10.57 6.95
C TYR A 845 8.46 -10.68 7.75
N GLY A 846 8.46 -10.30 9.02
CA GLY A 846 9.67 -10.26 9.83
C GLY A 846 9.46 -9.51 11.15
N ARG A 847 10.54 -8.90 11.65
CA ARG A 847 10.49 -8.01 12.82
C ARG A 847 10.56 -6.54 12.37
N PRO A 848 9.84 -5.61 13.01
CA PRO A 848 9.84 -4.21 12.58
C PRO A 848 11.24 -3.62 12.66
N ALA A 849 11.65 -2.85 11.64
CA ALA A 849 12.98 -2.22 11.62
C ALA A 849 13.19 -1.22 12.77
N ASP A 850 12.10 -0.72 13.35
CA ASP A 850 12.04 0.14 14.52
C ASP A 850 11.70 -0.60 15.83
N MET A 851 11.66 -1.93 15.87
CA MET A 851 11.49 -2.69 17.12
C MET A 851 12.84 -2.91 17.82
N MET A 852 12.89 -2.67 19.14
CA MET A 852 14.04 -3.03 19.97
C MET A 852 14.15 -4.56 20.13
N ARG A 853 15.39 -5.09 20.07
CA ARG A 853 15.70 -6.47 20.42
C ARG A 853 15.95 -6.58 21.94
N PRO A 854 15.15 -7.34 22.71
CA PRO A 854 15.54 -7.78 24.04
C PRO A 854 16.62 -8.86 23.90
N GLY A 855 17.76 -8.69 24.58
CA GLY A 855 18.86 -9.66 24.59
C GLY A 855 19.56 -9.87 23.24
N THR A 856 20.85 -9.56 23.17
CA THR A 856 21.71 -9.99 22.05
C THR A 856 22.90 -10.72 22.66
N PRO A 857 23.19 -11.99 22.30
CA PRO A 857 24.57 -12.44 22.26
C PRO A 857 25.36 -11.43 21.42
N GLY A 858 26.63 -11.17 21.78
CA GLY A 858 27.38 -10.07 21.18
C GLY A 858 27.44 -10.11 19.65
N SER A 859 27.87 -9.00 19.05
CA SER A 859 28.49 -9.05 17.72
C SER A 859 29.50 -10.20 17.70
N MET A 860 29.48 -11.04 16.66
CA MET A 860 30.63 -11.90 16.35
C MET A 860 31.78 -10.99 15.89
N TRP A 861 32.46 -10.42 16.87
CA TRP A 861 33.79 -9.86 16.71
C TRP A 861 34.68 -11.02 16.30
N ASN A 862 35.19 -11.01 15.06
CA ASN A 862 36.09 -12.05 14.58
C ASN A 862 37.49 -11.83 15.19
N GLY A 863 37.58 -12.04 16.51
CA GLY A 863 38.80 -11.88 17.27
C GLY A 863 39.72 -13.06 17.01
N SER A 864 40.75 -12.82 16.22
CA SER A 864 41.96 -13.65 16.25
C SER A 864 42.52 -13.66 17.67
N GLU A 865 42.67 -14.84 18.28
CA GLU A 865 43.33 -14.99 19.57
C GLU A 865 44.83 -14.67 19.43
N SER A 866 45.23 -13.46 19.80
CA SER A 866 46.63 -13.14 20.03
C SER A 866 47.05 -13.73 21.39
N TYR A 867 47.72 -14.88 21.35
CA TYR A 867 48.41 -15.44 22.50
C TYR A 867 49.43 -14.43 23.06
N SER A 868 49.27 -14.04 24.33
CA SER A 868 50.33 -13.39 25.11
C SER A 868 50.34 -13.97 26.53
N ARG A 869 51.51 -14.46 26.95
CA ARG A 869 51.71 -15.06 28.28
C ARG A 869 51.81 -13.95 29.34
N PRO A 870 51.22 -14.12 30.54
CA PRO A 870 51.57 -13.28 31.68
C PRO A 870 52.97 -13.66 32.21
N ALA A 871 53.73 -12.67 32.67
CA ALA A 871 55.03 -12.88 33.31
C ALA A 871 55.15 -12.02 34.58
N SER A 872 55.18 -12.70 35.73
CA SER A 872 55.69 -12.32 37.07
C SER A 872 55.28 -10.98 37.74
N PRO A 873 55.25 -10.93 39.10
CA PRO A 873 54.60 -9.84 39.84
C PRO A 873 55.54 -8.72 40.33
N GLY A 874 54.96 -7.57 40.69
CA GLY A 874 55.60 -6.48 41.43
C GLY A 874 54.68 -5.94 42.54
N ILE A 875 55.23 -5.72 43.73
CA ILE A 875 54.57 -5.37 45.01
C ILE A 875 55.56 -4.48 45.79
N PRO A 876 55.16 -3.51 46.66
CA PRO A 876 53.87 -2.84 46.89
C PRO A 876 53.97 -1.30 46.73
N ASN A 877 52.94 -0.55 47.13
CA ASN A 877 53.11 0.25 48.35
C ASN A 877 51.80 0.48 49.13
N MET A 878 51.92 0.69 50.44
CA MET A 878 50.81 0.90 51.40
C MET A 878 50.97 2.29 52.06
N PRO A 879 49.94 2.87 52.71
CA PRO A 879 49.83 2.64 54.16
C PRO A 879 48.41 2.73 54.78
N ARG A 880 48.21 1.93 55.84
CA ARG A 880 47.60 2.25 57.18
C ARG A 880 46.25 2.99 57.31
N THR A 881 45.44 2.80 58.36
CA THR A 881 45.08 1.66 59.26
C THR A 881 44.00 2.17 60.25
N ALA A 882 42.93 1.41 60.51
CA ALA A 882 42.22 1.42 61.80
C ALA A 882 41.29 0.20 61.94
N SER A 883 41.25 -0.39 63.14
CA SER A 883 40.30 -1.42 63.62
C SER A 883 40.22 -1.26 65.16
N PRO A 884 39.19 -1.79 65.88
CA PRO A 884 39.18 -3.23 66.21
C PRO A 884 37.78 -3.85 66.49
N THR A 885 37.78 -5.16 66.82
CA THR A 885 36.70 -5.98 67.44
C THR A 885 35.39 -6.19 66.64
N GLY A 886 34.74 -7.36 66.68
CA GLY A 886 35.08 -8.64 67.33
C GLY A 886 34.19 -9.79 66.83
N THR A 887 34.57 -11.05 67.08
CA THR A 887 33.83 -12.28 66.71
C THR A 887 33.20 -12.93 67.97
N PRO A 888 32.27 -13.91 67.82
CA PRO A 888 32.74 -15.31 67.81
C PRO A 888 31.89 -16.38 67.06
N THR A 889 32.59 -17.42 66.57
CA THR A 889 32.21 -18.86 66.49
C THR A 889 31.01 -19.42 65.67
N ILE A 890 31.21 -20.64 65.15
CA ILE A 890 30.26 -21.57 64.51
C ILE A 890 30.51 -22.99 65.09
N PRO A 891 29.47 -23.82 65.27
CA PRO A 891 29.52 -25.25 64.90
C PRO A 891 28.34 -25.62 63.94
N ARG A 892 28.47 -26.40 62.85
CA ARG A 892 29.12 -27.70 62.52
C ARG A 892 28.26 -28.96 62.84
N LEU A 893 28.54 -30.03 62.08
CA LEU A 893 27.85 -31.34 61.97
C LEU A 893 26.51 -31.29 61.17
N ASP A 894 26.10 -32.32 60.41
CA ASP A 894 26.82 -33.48 59.83
C ASP A 894 26.03 -34.10 58.65
N SER A 895 26.65 -35.02 57.89
CA SER A 895 26.00 -35.83 56.84
C SER A 895 26.41 -37.31 56.94
N PRO A 896 25.45 -38.24 56.89
CA PRO A 896 25.57 -39.37 55.96
C PRO A 896 24.23 -39.80 55.29
N GLY A 897 24.32 -40.57 54.20
CA GLY A 897 23.20 -41.36 53.65
C GLY A 897 23.21 -42.82 54.18
N PRO A 898 22.53 -43.80 53.53
CA PRO A 898 21.91 -43.75 52.19
C PRO A 898 20.54 -44.47 52.00
N SER A 899 20.03 -44.39 50.76
CA SER A 899 19.25 -45.42 50.02
C SER A 899 17.74 -45.71 50.25
N MET A 900 17.05 -45.77 49.09
CA MET A 900 15.94 -46.66 48.65
C MET A 900 14.45 -46.27 48.77
N TYR A 901 13.79 -46.27 47.58
CA TYR A 901 12.35 -46.36 47.23
C TYR A 901 11.34 -45.36 47.86
N SER A 902 10.29 -44.87 47.19
CA SER A 902 9.71 -45.14 45.85
C SER A 902 9.11 -43.86 45.20
N GLN A 903 8.66 -43.93 43.93
CA GLN A 903 8.00 -42.81 43.22
C GLN A 903 6.53 -42.58 43.65
N PRO A 904 5.85 -41.50 43.20
CA PRO A 904 5.23 -41.51 41.86
C PRO A 904 5.36 -40.21 41.02
N MET A 905 5.29 -40.38 39.69
CA MET A 905 4.87 -39.42 38.65
C MET A 905 5.53 -38.02 38.58
N GLY A 906 6.37 -37.81 37.56
CA GLY A 906 6.86 -36.48 37.15
C GLY A 906 6.05 -35.83 36.01
N SER A 907 6.21 -34.52 35.85
CA SER A 907 5.67 -33.75 34.71
C SER A 907 6.79 -33.40 33.70
N PRO A 908 6.60 -33.59 32.38
CA PRO A 908 7.68 -33.46 31.41
C PRO A 908 7.93 -31.99 30.98
N TYR A 909 9.02 -31.41 31.46
CA TYR A 909 9.59 -30.21 30.82
C TYR A 909 10.28 -30.59 29.51
N VAL A 910 9.61 -30.30 28.39
CA VAL A 910 10.17 -30.49 27.05
C VAL A 910 11.31 -29.50 26.80
N THR A 911 12.44 -29.99 26.32
CA THR A 911 13.60 -29.19 25.92
C THR A 911 13.26 -28.29 24.73
N GLN A 912 13.62 -27.01 24.81
CA GLN A 912 13.51 -26.10 23.67
C GLN A 912 14.52 -26.49 22.58
N PRO A 913 14.09 -26.71 21.32
CA PRO A 913 15.03 -26.77 20.20
C PRO A 913 15.55 -25.37 19.86
N ASP A 914 16.80 -25.30 19.41
CA ASP A 914 17.46 -24.03 19.06
C ASP A 914 16.70 -23.24 17.99
N MET A 915 16.65 -21.91 18.17
CA MET A 915 15.84 -21.02 17.32
C MET A 915 16.50 -20.78 15.95
N GLY A 916 16.36 -21.76 15.06
CA GLY A 916 16.65 -21.65 13.64
C GLY A 916 15.86 -20.51 12.97
N ARG A 917 16.34 -20.08 11.78
CA ARG A 917 15.74 -18.99 11.01
C ARG A 917 14.23 -19.21 10.79
N SER A 918 13.42 -18.16 10.93
CA SER A 918 12.00 -18.22 10.58
C SER A 918 11.81 -18.62 9.11
N ARG A 919 11.19 -19.78 8.90
CA ARG A 919 10.71 -20.30 7.62
C ARG A 919 9.19 -20.38 7.68
N SER A 920 8.50 -20.28 6.55
CA SER A 920 7.06 -20.54 6.49
C SER A 920 6.75 -22.03 6.69
N PRO A 921 5.59 -22.39 7.27
CA PRO A 921 5.21 -23.79 7.55
C PRO A 921 4.92 -24.62 6.29
N LEU A 922 5.04 -24.03 5.09
CA LEU A 922 4.91 -24.69 3.79
C LEU A 922 6.25 -25.15 3.19
N TYR A 923 7.40 -24.72 3.74
CA TYR A 923 8.74 -25.10 3.30
C TYR A 923 9.53 -25.90 4.35
N THR A 924 8.82 -26.67 5.17
CA THR A 924 9.39 -27.64 6.13
C THR A 924 9.99 -28.87 5.44
N HIS A 925 9.55 -29.21 4.23
CA HIS A 925 10.21 -30.20 3.38
C HIS A 925 11.31 -29.54 2.53
N GLY A 926 12.54 -29.54 3.03
CA GLY A 926 13.72 -29.13 2.27
C GLY A 926 14.14 -30.24 1.30
N ASN A 927 14.06 -29.98 -0.01
CA ASN A 927 14.66 -30.84 -1.03
C ASN A 927 16.13 -30.44 -1.25
N ASP A 928 16.95 -30.56 -0.19
CA ASP A 928 18.35 -30.14 -0.16
C ASP A 928 19.26 -31.22 -0.81
N SER A 929 19.13 -31.39 -2.13
CA SER A 929 19.86 -32.39 -2.93
C SER A 929 21.39 -32.26 -2.87
N ASP A 930 21.91 -31.08 -2.55
CA ASP A 930 23.35 -30.81 -2.39
C ASP A 930 23.95 -31.51 -1.15
N ALA A 931 23.14 -31.97 -0.20
CA ALA A 931 23.62 -32.60 1.04
C ALA A 931 23.89 -34.11 0.92
N GLY A 932 23.37 -34.79 -0.11
CA GLY A 932 23.38 -36.26 -0.20
C GLY A 932 24.71 -36.90 -0.63
N LEU A 933 25.62 -36.13 -1.23
CA LEU A 933 26.78 -36.67 -1.97
C LEU A 933 28.05 -36.94 -1.12
N VAL A 934 28.01 -36.71 0.19
CA VAL A 934 29.18 -36.88 1.10
C VAL A 934 28.94 -37.92 2.21
N GLY A 935 27.81 -38.66 2.15
CA GLY A 935 27.46 -39.65 3.18
C GLY A 935 28.19 -41.00 3.08
N ASN A 936 28.63 -41.40 1.88
CA ASN A 936 29.08 -42.76 1.57
C ASN A 936 30.58 -42.88 1.20
N ALA A 937 31.41 -41.91 1.59
CA ALA A 937 32.86 -42.03 1.43
C ALA A 937 33.44 -43.00 2.48
N ALA A 938 34.09 -44.07 2.03
CA ALA A 938 34.67 -45.09 2.92
C ALA A 938 35.80 -44.52 3.80
N ALA A 939 35.88 -44.99 5.04
CA ALA A 939 36.89 -44.52 5.99
C ALA A 939 38.30 -45.04 5.65
N MET A 940 39.26 -44.13 5.55
CA MET A 940 40.69 -44.46 5.47
C MET A 940 41.22 -44.89 6.85
N PRO A 941 42.05 -45.93 6.95
CA PRO A 941 42.57 -46.42 8.24
C PRO A 941 43.59 -45.46 8.86
N THR A 942 43.52 -45.32 10.18
CA THR A 942 44.43 -44.45 10.97
C THR A 942 45.72 -45.18 11.34
N ALA A 943 46.87 -44.60 10.99
CA ALA A 943 48.18 -44.99 11.50
C ALA A 943 48.70 -43.95 12.51
N ALA A 944 49.43 -44.40 13.53
CA ALA A 944 49.98 -43.55 14.59
C ALA A 944 51.26 -42.80 14.14
N PRO A 945 51.56 -41.61 14.70
CA PRO A 945 52.68 -40.78 14.25
C PRO A 945 54.04 -41.22 14.86
N ALA A 946 55.11 -41.06 14.09
CA ALA A 946 56.49 -41.27 14.54
C ALA A 946 57.43 -40.11 14.15
N SER A 947 58.33 -39.80 15.09
CA SER A 947 59.47 -38.87 15.10
C SER A 947 60.02 -38.24 13.80
N MET A 948 60.18 -36.91 13.86
CA MET A 948 61.22 -36.06 13.24
C MET A 948 62.39 -36.73 12.46
N ARG A 949 62.60 -36.27 11.21
CA ARG A 949 63.89 -35.67 10.78
C ARG A 949 63.74 -34.85 9.47
N ALA A 950 64.72 -33.99 9.21
CA ALA A 950 64.92 -33.21 7.98
C ALA A 950 66.44 -32.98 7.81
N PRO A 951 66.95 -32.38 6.71
CA PRO A 951 66.33 -32.05 5.41
C PRO A 951 67.10 -32.69 4.21
N GLY A 952 66.71 -32.42 2.95
CA GLY A 952 67.63 -32.64 1.81
C GLY A 952 67.07 -32.58 0.38
N GLY A 953 67.77 -31.85 -0.51
CA GLY A 953 68.22 -32.39 -1.80
C GLY A 953 67.31 -32.36 -3.04
N ALA A 954 67.23 -31.19 -3.69
CA ALA A 954 67.32 -30.93 -5.14
C ALA A 954 67.03 -32.00 -6.24
N GLY A 955 66.36 -31.56 -7.32
CA GLY A 955 66.41 -32.13 -8.68
C GLY A 955 65.20 -32.98 -9.10
N MET A 956 64.95 -33.25 -10.40
CA MET A 956 65.36 -32.55 -11.64
C MET A 956 64.48 -33.05 -12.83
N LEU A 957 64.17 -32.19 -13.81
CA LEU A 957 63.78 -32.45 -15.22
C LEU A 957 62.82 -33.62 -15.63
N GLY A 958 61.91 -33.31 -16.57
CA GLY A 958 61.94 -34.01 -17.88
C GLY A 958 60.66 -34.59 -18.50
N GLY A 959 60.20 -33.98 -19.60
CA GLY A 959 59.74 -34.69 -20.82
C GLY A 959 58.31 -35.29 -20.92
N GLY A 960 57.67 -35.10 -22.08
CA GLY A 960 56.70 -36.02 -22.69
C GLY A 960 57.27 -36.51 -24.04
N PRO A 961 56.49 -36.68 -25.14
CA PRO A 961 55.04 -36.91 -25.29
C PRO A 961 54.67 -37.99 -26.38
N ARG A 962 53.36 -38.26 -26.60
CA ARG A 962 52.75 -39.15 -27.65
C ARG A 962 52.95 -40.67 -27.40
N GLY A 963 52.15 -41.60 -27.95
CA GLY A 963 50.90 -41.54 -28.73
C GLY A 963 50.47 -42.93 -29.29
N TYR A 964 49.26 -43.04 -29.90
CA TYR A 964 48.62 -44.27 -30.45
C TYR A 964 48.26 -45.37 -29.41
N GLY A 965 47.31 -46.29 -29.66
CA GLY A 965 46.30 -46.41 -30.73
C GLY A 965 46.01 -47.87 -31.15
N GLY A 966 44.77 -48.37 -31.04
CA GLY A 966 44.40 -49.74 -31.41
C GLY A 966 42.89 -50.04 -31.45
N LEU A 967 42.47 -50.83 -32.45
CA LEU A 967 41.15 -51.36 -32.82
C LEU A 967 41.40 -52.77 -33.45
N PRO A 968 40.40 -53.65 -33.79
CA PRO A 968 38.99 -53.36 -34.13
C PRO A 968 37.91 -54.40 -33.68
N GLN A 969 36.62 -54.11 -34.00
CA GLN A 969 35.50 -55.00 -34.44
C GLN A 969 35.10 -56.26 -33.62
N GLU A 970 33.84 -56.72 -33.54
CA GLU A 970 32.46 -56.25 -33.87
C GLU A 970 31.44 -57.11 -33.05
N GLU A 971 30.10 -57.17 -33.15
CA GLU A 971 29.08 -56.70 -34.12
C GLU A 971 27.68 -56.52 -33.43
N ASP A 972 26.61 -56.35 -34.21
CA ASP A 972 25.19 -56.71 -33.96
C ASP A 972 24.31 -56.11 -32.82
N ASN A 973 23.77 -54.92 -33.14
CA ASN A 973 22.34 -54.68 -33.49
C ASN A 973 21.22 -54.35 -32.45
N LEU A 974 20.53 -53.22 -32.76
CA LEU A 974 19.18 -52.74 -32.33
C LEU A 974 18.96 -52.26 -30.86
N PRO A 975 18.05 -51.29 -30.62
CA PRO A 975 17.82 -49.99 -31.28
C PRO A 975 18.02 -48.80 -30.27
N PRO A 976 18.00 -47.50 -30.67
CA PRO A 976 18.60 -46.44 -29.87
C PRO A 976 17.83 -46.00 -28.61
N ALA A 977 18.58 -45.67 -27.56
CA ALA A 977 18.09 -45.14 -26.29
C ALA A 977 17.75 -43.64 -26.34
N HIS A 978 16.91 -43.19 -25.40
CA HIS A 978 16.37 -41.82 -25.35
C HIS A 978 17.27 -40.87 -24.54
N ASP A 979 17.48 -39.64 -25.05
CA ASP A 979 18.26 -38.57 -24.39
C ASP A 979 17.61 -38.11 -23.07
N PRO A 980 18.35 -38.11 -21.92
CA PRO A 980 17.81 -37.77 -20.60
C PRO A 980 17.69 -36.25 -20.31
N MET A 981 17.93 -35.35 -21.27
CA MET A 981 18.04 -33.90 -21.01
C MET A 981 16.81 -33.04 -21.38
N THR A 982 15.59 -33.60 -21.38
CA THR A 982 14.35 -32.81 -21.49
C THR A 982 13.27 -33.19 -20.47
N TYR A 983 12.84 -32.22 -19.65
CA TYR A 983 11.70 -32.34 -18.73
C TYR A 983 10.66 -31.25 -19.05
N ASP A 984 9.52 -31.65 -19.61
CA ASP A 984 8.47 -30.75 -20.08
C ASP A 984 7.29 -30.68 -19.09
N TYR A 985 7.02 -29.50 -18.53
CA TYR A 985 6.26 -29.37 -17.28
C TYR A 985 4.73 -29.28 -17.44
N PHE A 986 4.18 -29.37 -18.66
CA PHE A 986 2.76 -29.05 -18.93
C PHE A 986 2.02 -30.01 -19.88
N ARG A 987 1.84 -31.29 -19.50
CA ARG A 987 0.79 -32.17 -20.07
C ARG A 987 0.43 -33.37 -19.17
N THR A 988 -0.60 -33.22 -18.33
CA THR A 988 -1.21 -34.37 -17.62
C THR A 988 -2.50 -34.79 -18.34
N ARG A 989 -2.43 -35.82 -19.20
CA ARG A 989 -3.61 -36.37 -19.88
C ARG A 989 -4.22 -37.50 -19.04
N ARG A 990 -5.52 -37.42 -18.73
CA ARG A 990 -6.24 -38.47 -18.00
C ARG A 990 -6.22 -39.80 -18.76
N LYS A 991 -6.08 -40.92 -18.03
CA LYS A 991 -6.64 -42.23 -18.36
C LYS A 991 -7.40 -42.77 -17.13
N PRO A 992 -8.43 -43.63 -17.31
CA PRO A 992 -9.31 -44.05 -16.23
C PRO A 992 -8.76 -45.26 -15.45
N ALA A 993 -9.22 -45.41 -14.21
CA ALA A 993 -9.23 -46.70 -13.53
C ALA A 993 -10.54 -47.44 -13.87
N ARG A 994 -10.42 -48.74 -14.10
CA ARG A 994 -11.53 -49.70 -14.04
C ARG A 994 -11.69 -50.21 -12.59
N GLU A 995 -12.77 -50.97 -12.38
CA GLU A 995 -12.94 -52.09 -11.44
C GLU A 995 -11.81 -52.29 -10.40
N TRP A 996 -12.07 -52.42 -9.10
CA TRP A 996 -13.28 -52.93 -8.41
C TRP A 996 -13.79 -51.97 -7.33
#